data_AF-A0A8B5WYL3-F1
#
_entry.id   AF-A0A8B5WYL3-F1
#
_cell.length_a   1.000
_cell.length_b   1.000
_cell.length_c   1.000
_cell.angle_alpha   90.00
_cell.angle_beta   90.00
_cell.angle_gamma   90.00
#
_symmetry.space_group_name_H-M   'P 1'
#
loop_
_entity.id
_entity.type
_entity.pdbx_description
1 polymer ?
#
loop_
_entity_poly.entity_id
_entity_poly.type
_entity_poly.pdbx_seq_one_letter_code
_entity_poly.pdbx_strand_id
1 'polypeptide(L)'
;MPPTGPARVSSTKKGARLEFQNARVELDRVGPSIFRVGLAVGDARYDTSFALVDDKKPIAATDVVVDDSNVTVRIDEYAAVIRRDTGAIRFTNENGSLLRDVEAPFQFDGESILVSKLLRPDEHFFGLGEKTGWLDKRGREYTMWNSDIPYSTTTDPLYVSIPFTLGYTGGAWYGVFVDYPGRIEFDLGSKQDEYWSFRVHHRAFRYYLVCGSSPREIVETFTELTGRSPMPPAWALGYHQSRWSYFPDDEVRSLVKEFRAREIPLDVFHLDIDYMDEYRVFTWDPRGFSDPATLVSDLAAQDVRIVTIVDPGVKKDPEYSVYAEGLADGHFCAELDGTVYHGEVWPGTAAFPDFTQAKTRKWWAEKHAALFDAGVAGIWNDMNEPSDFSQPTKTVPNDLVLKNDDDPRSFREAHNYYGSAMATAARQAFEAHSPKKRAFVLTRAGYAGVQRVSAVWTGDNASTWEHLAMSIPMMVNLGLSGVPIVGSDVGGFAADATGELFARWIEAACLTPFFRCHSAIRTRRQEPWGFGRRIEDVARKYISMRYTFLPYLYTKTFEAHTTGTPIMRPLFLEFPDDPGTLDINDEYMIGHAMLVAPIVRPGARAREVYLPPGGWFEWSTGVYYEGATHILADAPLSSLPLFVRAGSIIPTVAPAGAVSRLSHKTITLDVFPRRREADETGGTIAEGTLYQDDGETNDYLDGKRRVMTFALDDTPTGLKFTFGTTEKAFERTTEHLRLRIHHESIAEADAKGATVQSTRTIEGIAEIELDITERGEVTLKRIETPPENPSGTAIDG
;
A
#
# COMPACT_ATOMS: atom_id res chain seq x y z
N MET A 1 -15.66 -34.05 -7.11
CA MET A 1 -16.18 -34.45 -8.44
C MET A 1 -15.70 -33.44 -9.48
N PRO A 2 -15.26 -33.87 -10.67
CA PRO A 2 -14.99 -32.98 -11.80
C PRO A 2 -16.28 -32.68 -12.60
N PRO A 3 -16.23 -31.74 -13.57
CA PRO A 3 -17.21 -31.63 -14.65
C PRO A 3 -17.40 -32.97 -15.38
N THR A 4 -18.62 -33.25 -15.82
CA THR A 4 -18.97 -34.52 -16.47
C THR A 4 -19.68 -34.32 -17.80
N GLY A 5 -19.37 -35.21 -18.75
CA GLY A 5 -19.88 -35.20 -20.11
C GLY A 5 -19.20 -34.16 -21.02
N PRO A 6 -19.33 -34.28 -22.35
CA PRO A 6 -18.83 -33.26 -23.26
C PRO A 6 -19.63 -31.96 -23.08
N ALA A 7 -18.93 -30.83 -22.98
CA ALA A 7 -19.61 -29.55 -22.83
C ALA A 7 -20.36 -29.13 -24.10
N ARG A 8 -21.56 -28.59 -23.90
CA ARG A 8 -22.23 -27.78 -24.92
C ARG A 8 -21.59 -26.39 -24.93
N VAL A 9 -21.03 -26.01 -26.08
CA VAL A 9 -20.40 -24.70 -26.26
C VAL A 9 -21.42 -23.69 -26.75
N SER A 10 -21.40 -22.49 -26.19
CA SER A 10 -22.13 -21.32 -26.69
C SER A 10 -21.22 -20.10 -26.64
N SER A 11 -21.38 -19.17 -27.59
CA SER A 11 -20.67 -17.89 -27.55
C SER A 11 -21.31 -16.97 -26.51
N THR A 12 -20.47 -16.24 -25.77
CA THR A 12 -20.89 -15.05 -25.04
C THR A 12 -20.62 -13.83 -25.93
N LYS A 13 -21.04 -12.63 -25.50
CA LYS A 13 -20.66 -11.40 -26.20
C LYS A 13 -19.15 -11.11 -26.15
N LYS A 14 -18.42 -11.76 -25.24
CA LYS A 14 -17.03 -11.43 -24.87
C LYS A 14 -16.09 -12.64 -24.87
N GLY A 15 -16.55 -13.79 -25.36
CA GLY A 15 -15.84 -15.06 -25.22
C GLY A 15 -16.77 -16.26 -25.37
N ALA A 16 -16.61 -17.26 -24.51
CA ALA A 16 -17.30 -18.54 -24.64
C ALA A 16 -17.80 -19.09 -23.29
N ARG A 17 -18.88 -19.89 -23.38
CA ARG A 17 -19.47 -20.62 -22.27
C ARG A 17 -19.54 -22.11 -22.61
N LEU A 18 -19.10 -22.94 -21.68
CA LEU A 18 -19.14 -24.40 -21.73
C LEU A 18 -20.09 -24.90 -20.64
N GLU A 19 -21.18 -25.55 -21.04
CA GLU A 19 -22.18 -26.15 -20.17
C GLU A 19 -21.94 -27.67 -20.10
N PHE A 20 -21.44 -28.15 -18.96
CA PHE A 20 -21.30 -29.57 -18.63
C PHE A 20 -22.59 -30.08 -17.95
N GLN A 21 -22.72 -31.39 -17.72
CA GLN A 21 -23.92 -31.95 -17.09
C GLN A 21 -24.15 -31.44 -15.65
N ASN A 22 -23.06 -31.17 -14.93
CA ASN A 22 -23.07 -30.82 -13.51
C ASN A 22 -22.34 -29.49 -13.20
N ALA A 23 -21.84 -28.78 -14.21
CA ALA A 23 -21.05 -27.57 -14.01
C ALA A 23 -21.03 -26.65 -15.24
N ARG A 24 -20.61 -25.40 -15.05
CA ARG A 24 -20.45 -24.39 -16.11
C ARG A 24 -19.11 -23.69 -15.99
N VAL A 25 -18.47 -23.49 -17.14
CA VAL A 25 -17.26 -22.67 -17.30
C VAL A 25 -17.57 -21.53 -18.26
N GLU A 26 -17.24 -20.30 -17.85
CA GLU A 26 -17.26 -19.11 -18.70
C GLU A 26 -15.85 -18.58 -18.84
N LEU A 27 -15.49 -18.13 -20.04
CA LEU A 27 -14.21 -17.47 -20.31
C LEU A 27 -14.46 -16.27 -21.21
N ASP A 28 -14.19 -15.10 -20.67
CA ASP A 28 -14.47 -13.81 -21.31
C ASP A 28 -13.26 -12.89 -21.29
N ARG A 29 -13.16 -12.03 -22.32
CA ARG A 29 -12.31 -10.85 -22.33
C ARG A 29 -12.88 -9.78 -21.41
N VAL A 30 -12.02 -9.23 -20.56
CA VAL A 30 -12.34 -8.05 -19.73
C VAL A 30 -11.52 -6.82 -20.14
N GLY A 31 -10.33 -7.03 -20.69
CA GLY A 31 -9.45 -5.96 -21.16
C GLY A 31 -8.49 -6.48 -22.24
N PRO A 32 -7.47 -5.69 -22.62
CA PRO A 32 -6.44 -6.14 -23.56
C PRO A 32 -5.60 -7.32 -23.02
N SER A 33 -5.38 -7.35 -21.71
CA SER A 33 -4.52 -8.33 -21.04
C SER A 33 -5.22 -9.09 -19.90
N ILE A 34 -6.57 -9.13 -19.89
CA ILE A 34 -7.34 -9.76 -18.81
C ILE A 34 -8.33 -10.80 -19.34
N PHE A 35 -8.16 -12.04 -18.88
CA PHE A 35 -9.19 -13.07 -18.98
C PHE A 35 -9.99 -13.17 -17.68
N ARG A 36 -11.30 -13.31 -17.79
CA ARG A 36 -12.18 -13.66 -16.67
C ARG A 36 -12.70 -15.07 -16.86
N VAL A 37 -12.51 -15.90 -15.83
CA VAL A 37 -13.01 -17.26 -15.76
C VAL A 37 -14.12 -17.34 -14.73
N GLY A 38 -15.31 -17.76 -15.14
CA GLY A 38 -16.41 -18.07 -14.24
C GLY A 38 -16.55 -19.58 -14.05
N LEU A 39 -16.55 -20.06 -12.81
CA LEU A 39 -16.80 -21.46 -12.47
C LEU A 39 -18.09 -21.58 -11.65
N ALA A 40 -19.02 -22.45 -12.05
CA ALA A 40 -20.26 -22.69 -11.32
C ALA A 40 -20.65 -24.17 -11.32
N VAL A 41 -21.28 -24.63 -10.22
CA VAL A 41 -21.74 -26.01 -10.05
C VAL A 41 -23.27 -26.07 -10.01
N GLY A 42 -23.84 -26.93 -10.86
CA GLY A 42 -25.29 -27.02 -11.04
C GLY A 42 -25.90 -25.72 -11.55
N ASP A 43 -26.94 -25.25 -10.88
CA ASP A 43 -27.71 -24.04 -11.21
C ASP A 43 -27.18 -22.77 -10.52
N ALA A 44 -26.05 -22.86 -9.83
CA ALA A 44 -25.46 -21.74 -9.10
C ALA A 44 -25.20 -20.54 -10.02
N ARG A 45 -25.49 -19.34 -9.50
CA ARG A 45 -25.30 -18.08 -10.18
C ARG A 45 -24.06 -17.39 -9.64
N TYR A 46 -23.38 -16.65 -10.50
CA TYR A 46 -22.27 -15.84 -10.07
C TYR A 46 -22.78 -14.58 -9.38
N ASP A 47 -22.17 -14.29 -8.25
CA ASP A 47 -22.46 -13.11 -7.46
C ASP A 47 -21.99 -11.81 -8.13
N THR A 48 -22.57 -10.69 -7.68
CA THR A 48 -22.03 -9.35 -7.93
C THR A 48 -20.75 -9.17 -7.13
N SER A 49 -19.72 -8.57 -7.74
CA SER A 49 -18.44 -8.30 -7.08
C SER A 49 -18.51 -7.07 -6.18
N PHE A 50 -17.81 -7.11 -5.04
CA PHE A 50 -17.53 -5.95 -4.21
C PHE A 50 -16.19 -5.26 -4.54
N ALA A 51 -15.29 -5.96 -5.27
CA ALA A 51 -13.94 -5.49 -5.55
C ALA A 51 -13.84 -4.66 -6.82
N LEU A 52 -14.61 -5.01 -7.84
CA LEU A 52 -14.47 -4.42 -9.18
C LEU A 52 -15.08 -3.01 -9.25
N VAL A 53 -14.44 -2.12 -10.00
CA VAL A 53 -15.06 -0.85 -10.41
C VAL A 53 -15.94 -1.07 -11.64
N ASP A 54 -17.05 -0.32 -11.74
CA ASP A 54 -17.93 -0.35 -12.91
C ASP A 54 -17.28 0.39 -14.09
N ASP A 55 -16.39 -0.29 -14.82
CA ASP A 55 -15.76 0.28 -16.02
C ASP A 55 -16.70 0.12 -17.23
N LYS A 56 -17.27 1.25 -17.66
CA LYS A 56 -18.13 1.36 -18.86
C LYS A 56 -17.34 1.35 -20.16
N LYS A 57 -16.02 1.16 -20.15
CA LYS A 57 -15.21 1.07 -21.37
C LYS A 57 -15.75 -0.02 -22.30
N PRO A 58 -15.93 0.29 -23.60
CA PRO A 58 -16.29 -0.71 -24.59
C PRO A 58 -15.22 -1.81 -24.63
N ILE A 59 -15.63 -3.03 -24.32
CA ILE A 59 -14.77 -4.20 -24.48
C ILE A 59 -14.92 -4.68 -25.92
N ALA A 60 -13.81 -4.78 -26.63
CA ALA A 60 -13.79 -5.28 -28.01
C ALA A 60 -14.33 -6.70 -28.09
N ALA A 61 -14.89 -7.05 -29.25
CA ALA A 61 -15.21 -8.43 -29.55
C ALA A 61 -13.92 -9.29 -29.52
N THR A 62 -14.09 -10.56 -29.21
CA THR A 62 -13.00 -11.51 -29.07
C THR A 62 -13.12 -12.61 -30.09
N ASP A 63 -11.99 -12.97 -30.70
CA ASP A 63 -11.90 -14.14 -31.56
C ASP A 63 -12.05 -15.41 -30.73
N VAL A 64 -13.16 -16.11 -30.96
CA VAL A 64 -13.46 -17.41 -30.37
C VAL A 64 -13.38 -18.46 -31.46
N VAL A 65 -12.44 -19.38 -31.32
CA VAL A 65 -12.28 -20.53 -32.21
C VAL A 65 -12.72 -21.77 -31.46
N VAL A 66 -13.71 -22.47 -32.01
CA VAL A 66 -14.21 -23.73 -31.45
C VAL A 66 -13.84 -24.87 -32.41
N ASP A 67 -13.10 -25.84 -31.91
CA ASP A 67 -12.80 -27.09 -32.61
C ASP A 67 -13.40 -28.30 -31.86
N ASP A 68 -13.16 -29.51 -32.36
CA ASP A 68 -13.74 -30.73 -31.79
C ASP A 68 -13.32 -30.99 -30.33
N SER A 69 -12.14 -30.53 -29.93
CA SER A 69 -11.55 -30.79 -28.61
C SER A 69 -11.47 -29.55 -27.72
N ASN A 70 -11.38 -28.37 -28.29
CA ASN A 70 -11.03 -27.14 -27.58
C ASN A 70 -11.91 -25.94 -27.95
N VAL A 71 -11.95 -25.00 -27.01
CA VAL A 71 -12.42 -23.63 -27.23
C VAL A 71 -11.25 -22.70 -26.96
N THR A 72 -10.85 -21.92 -27.97
CA THR A 72 -9.76 -20.93 -27.86
C THR A 72 -10.34 -19.53 -27.89
N VAL A 73 -9.96 -18.72 -26.89
CA VAL A 73 -10.30 -17.31 -26.76
C VAL A 73 -8.99 -16.52 -26.85
N ARG A 74 -8.88 -15.58 -27.80
CA ARG A 74 -7.68 -14.74 -27.97
C ARG A 74 -7.94 -13.29 -27.56
N ILE A 75 -7.06 -12.72 -26.76
CA ILE A 75 -7.07 -11.30 -26.41
C ILE A 75 -5.70 -10.74 -26.78
N ASP A 76 -5.67 -9.93 -27.83
CA ASP A 76 -4.43 -9.34 -28.35
C ASP A 76 -3.32 -10.39 -28.46
N GLU A 77 -2.26 -10.28 -27.65
CA GLU A 77 -1.11 -11.19 -27.66
C GLU A 77 -1.28 -12.49 -26.85
N TYR A 78 -2.41 -12.68 -26.18
CA TYR A 78 -2.65 -13.79 -25.26
C TYR A 78 -3.74 -14.74 -25.75
N ALA A 79 -3.61 -16.02 -25.40
CA ALA A 79 -4.61 -17.03 -25.70
C ALA A 79 -4.97 -17.85 -24.47
N ALA A 80 -6.26 -18.17 -24.35
CA ALA A 80 -6.79 -19.09 -23.36
C ALA A 80 -7.51 -20.24 -24.08
N VAL A 81 -7.15 -21.48 -23.74
CA VAL A 81 -7.65 -22.70 -24.37
C VAL A 81 -8.35 -23.55 -23.32
N ILE A 82 -9.62 -23.87 -23.54
CA ILE A 82 -10.43 -24.73 -22.69
C ILE A 82 -10.66 -26.07 -23.38
N ARG A 83 -10.34 -27.18 -22.69
CA ARG A 83 -10.68 -28.53 -23.14
C ARG A 83 -12.18 -28.80 -22.97
N ARG A 84 -12.84 -29.29 -24.00
CA ARG A 84 -14.32 -29.49 -24.03
C ARG A 84 -14.80 -30.71 -23.22
N ASP A 85 -13.93 -31.68 -22.99
CA ASP A 85 -14.21 -32.92 -22.26
C ASP A 85 -13.99 -32.78 -20.75
N THR A 86 -13.00 -31.98 -20.33
CA THR A 86 -12.66 -31.79 -18.92
C THR A 86 -13.01 -30.41 -18.38
N GLY A 87 -12.99 -29.36 -19.20
CA GLY A 87 -13.06 -27.97 -18.74
C GLY A 87 -11.73 -27.42 -18.21
N ALA A 88 -10.64 -28.15 -18.41
CA ALA A 88 -9.29 -27.69 -18.06
C ALA A 88 -8.88 -26.49 -18.93
N ILE A 89 -8.19 -25.50 -18.34
CA ILE A 89 -7.88 -24.22 -18.98
C ILE A 89 -6.38 -23.95 -18.96
N ARG A 90 -5.83 -23.67 -20.15
CA ARG A 90 -4.43 -23.30 -20.39
C ARG A 90 -4.34 -21.87 -20.92
N PHE A 91 -3.34 -21.13 -20.48
CA PHE A 91 -3.08 -19.74 -20.87
C PHE A 91 -1.67 -19.57 -21.42
N THR A 92 -1.54 -18.91 -22.57
CA THR A 92 -0.27 -18.69 -23.25
C THR A 92 -0.14 -17.24 -23.71
N ASN A 93 1.10 -16.78 -23.87
CA ASN A 93 1.42 -15.53 -24.56
C ASN A 93 1.65 -15.74 -26.07
N GLU A 94 2.05 -14.68 -26.76
CA GLU A 94 2.20 -14.60 -28.22
C GLU A 94 3.23 -15.59 -28.76
N ASN A 95 4.29 -15.83 -27.99
CA ASN A 95 5.35 -16.78 -28.31
C ASN A 95 4.96 -18.24 -28.05
N GLY A 96 3.73 -18.48 -27.62
CA GLY A 96 3.24 -19.80 -27.20
C GLY A 96 3.78 -20.25 -25.83
N SER A 97 4.53 -19.38 -25.14
CA SER A 97 5.02 -19.65 -23.79
C SER A 97 3.85 -19.73 -22.83
N LEU A 98 3.88 -20.77 -22.02
CA LEU A 98 2.83 -21.10 -21.07
C LEU A 98 2.92 -20.16 -19.87
N LEU A 99 1.95 -19.26 -19.76
CA LEU A 99 1.77 -18.37 -18.61
C LEU A 99 1.21 -19.17 -17.43
N ARG A 100 0.16 -19.95 -17.66
CA ARG A 100 -0.46 -20.83 -16.66
C ARG A 100 -1.09 -22.06 -17.30
N ASP A 101 -0.90 -23.22 -16.66
CA ASP A 101 -1.53 -24.48 -17.06
C ASP A 101 -2.46 -25.03 -16.00
N VAL A 102 -3.48 -25.76 -16.43
CA VAL A 102 -3.99 -26.91 -15.69
C VAL A 102 -4.32 -27.99 -16.69
N GLU A 103 -3.72 -29.17 -16.53
CA GLU A 103 -4.19 -30.39 -17.20
C GLU A 103 -5.44 -30.97 -16.51
N ALA A 104 -5.56 -30.77 -15.20
CA ALA A 104 -6.69 -31.19 -14.37
C ALA A 104 -7.90 -30.22 -14.44
N PRO A 105 -9.14 -30.75 -14.49
CA PRO A 105 -10.32 -29.91 -14.35
C PRO A 105 -10.49 -29.43 -12.90
N PHE A 106 -11.24 -28.34 -12.71
CA PHE A 106 -11.66 -27.94 -11.36
C PHE A 106 -12.50 -29.04 -10.72
N GLN A 107 -12.45 -29.12 -9.39
CA GLN A 107 -13.16 -30.13 -8.62
C GLN A 107 -14.13 -29.45 -7.66
N PHE A 108 -15.17 -30.16 -7.25
CA PHE A 108 -16.12 -29.67 -6.24
C PHE A 108 -16.68 -30.79 -5.39
N ASP A 109 -17.08 -30.47 -4.16
CA ASP A 109 -17.62 -31.41 -3.16
C ASP A 109 -19.06 -31.08 -2.72
N GLY A 110 -19.71 -30.16 -3.44
CA GLY A 110 -21.09 -29.73 -3.20
C GLY A 110 -21.19 -28.37 -2.52
N GLU A 111 -20.18 -27.99 -1.73
CA GLU A 111 -20.14 -26.69 -1.02
C GLU A 111 -18.96 -25.81 -1.45
N SER A 112 -17.90 -26.43 -1.98
CA SER A 112 -16.70 -25.71 -2.42
C SER A 112 -16.27 -26.10 -3.83
N ILE A 113 -15.48 -25.24 -4.45
CA ILE A 113 -14.78 -25.49 -5.70
C ILE A 113 -13.27 -25.38 -5.45
N LEU A 114 -12.53 -26.41 -5.85
CA LEU A 114 -11.08 -26.48 -5.83
C LEU A 114 -10.54 -26.28 -7.26
N VAL A 115 -9.65 -25.31 -7.42
CA VAL A 115 -8.87 -25.11 -8.64
C VAL A 115 -7.42 -25.46 -8.34
N SER A 116 -6.92 -26.54 -8.94
CA SER A 116 -5.51 -26.91 -8.89
C SER A 116 -4.80 -26.42 -10.15
N LYS A 117 -3.49 -26.19 -10.07
CA LYS A 117 -2.59 -25.71 -11.13
C LYS A 117 -1.26 -26.43 -10.95
N LEU A 118 -0.56 -26.74 -12.04
CA LEU A 118 0.79 -27.32 -11.92
C LEU A 118 1.72 -26.29 -11.28
N LEU A 119 2.50 -26.73 -10.29
CA LEU A 119 3.54 -25.94 -9.66
C LEU A 119 4.89 -26.28 -10.30
N ARG A 120 5.51 -25.30 -10.95
CA ARG A 120 6.85 -25.52 -11.54
C ARG A 120 7.95 -25.39 -10.48
N PRO A 121 9.12 -26.01 -10.67
CA PRO A 121 10.22 -25.92 -9.71
C PRO A 121 10.73 -24.49 -9.46
N ASP A 122 10.64 -23.62 -10.46
CA ASP A 122 11.12 -22.22 -10.46
C ASP A 122 10.01 -21.19 -10.20
N GLU A 123 8.83 -21.64 -9.76
CA GLU A 123 7.66 -20.79 -9.62
C GLU A 123 7.62 -20.05 -8.27
N HIS A 124 7.53 -18.72 -8.29
CA HIS A 124 7.44 -17.90 -7.08
C HIS A 124 6.07 -17.22 -6.99
N PHE A 125 5.61 -16.91 -5.77
CA PHE A 125 4.31 -16.28 -5.54
C PHE A 125 4.41 -15.09 -4.58
N PHE A 126 3.75 -13.99 -4.92
CA PHE A 126 3.73 -12.76 -4.15
C PHE A 126 2.31 -12.19 -4.07
N GLY A 127 2.09 -11.21 -3.20
CA GLY A 127 0.78 -10.59 -2.95
C GLY A 127 0.03 -11.27 -1.80
N LEU A 128 -1.24 -11.60 -2.02
CA LEU A 128 -2.21 -12.12 -1.04
C LEU A 128 -2.60 -11.13 0.08
N GLY A 129 -2.32 -9.85 -0.11
CA GLY A 129 -2.61 -8.80 0.85
C GLY A 129 -1.75 -8.90 2.10
N GLU A 130 -2.39 -8.80 3.27
CA GLU A 130 -1.73 -8.84 4.57
C GLU A 130 -1.50 -10.28 5.02
N LYS A 131 -0.26 -10.77 4.88
CA LYS A 131 0.12 -12.13 5.27
C LYS A 131 1.48 -12.15 5.95
N THR A 132 1.57 -12.87 7.07
CA THR A 132 2.82 -13.11 7.78
C THR A 132 3.82 -13.91 6.95
N GLY A 133 5.04 -14.04 7.47
CA GLY A 133 6.12 -14.79 6.84
C GLY A 133 6.86 -13.98 5.78
N TRP A 134 7.49 -14.72 4.86
CA TRP A 134 8.38 -14.17 3.83
C TRP A 134 7.61 -13.48 2.71
N LEU A 135 8.35 -12.72 1.89
CA LEU A 135 7.86 -12.07 0.68
C LEU A 135 7.30 -13.10 -0.30
N ASP A 136 8.11 -14.12 -0.63
CA ASP A 136 7.69 -15.27 -1.42
C ASP A 136 6.79 -16.20 -0.59
N LYS A 137 5.65 -16.54 -1.18
CA LYS A 137 4.57 -17.31 -0.60
C LYS A 137 4.63 -18.79 -0.99
N ARG A 138 5.58 -19.20 -1.85
CA ARG A 138 5.81 -20.61 -2.23
C ARG A 138 5.96 -21.52 -1.00
N GLY A 139 5.37 -22.71 -1.08
CA GLY A 139 5.48 -23.77 -0.06
C GLY A 139 4.60 -23.56 1.17
N ARG A 140 3.68 -22.59 1.15
CA ARG A 140 2.84 -22.21 2.29
C ARG A 140 1.35 -22.22 1.95
N GLU A 141 0.54 -22.28 2.99
CA GLU A 141 -0.92 -22.18 2.93
C GLU A 141 -1.37 -20.84 3.47
N TYR A 142 -2.44 -20.28 2.90
CA TYR A 142 -3.03 -19.01 3.34
C TYR A 142 -4.55 -19.03 3.23
N THR A 143 -5.22 -18.44 4.21
CA THR A 143 -6.68 -18.36 4.28
C THR A 143 -7.13 -16.91 4.13
N MET A 144 -8.15 -16.67 3.31
CA MET A 144 -8.83 -15.39 3.20
C MET A 144 -10.03 -15.38 4.13
N TRP A 145 -9.80 -14.92 5.36
CA TRP A 145 -10.83 -14.78 6.38
C TRP A 145 -10.37 -13.77 7.43
N ASN A 146 -10.84 -12.52 7.32
CA ASN A 146 -10.45 -11.42 8.22
C ASN A 146 -10.67 -11.85 9.67
N SER A 147 -9.62 -11.81 10.49
CA SER A 147 -9.60 -12.41 11.82
C SER A 147 -8.82 -11.56 12.81
N ASP A 148 -9.42 -11.33 13.99
CA ASP A 148 -8.82 -10.65 15.13
C ASP A 148 -8.03 -11.66 15.98
N ILE A 149 -6.75 -11.83 15.63
CA ILE A 149 -5.86 -12.82 16.26
C ILE A 149 -4.51 -12.17 16.57
N PRO A 150 -4.06 -12.18 17.83
CA PRO A 150 -2.67 -11.86 18.17
C PRO A 150 -1.73 -12.75 17.36
N TYR A 151 -0.84 -12.14 16.59
CA TYR A 151 -0.08 -12.88 15.59
C TYR A 151 1.40 -13.06 15.92
N SER A 152 1.94 -14.14 15.38
CA SER A 152 3.36 -14.49 15.36
C SER A 152 3.87 -14.41 13.92
N THR A 153 5.11 -14.83 13.67
CA THR A 153 5.69 -14.83 12.32
C THR A 153 5.06 -15.82 11.33
N THR A 154 4.19 -16.71 11.80
CA THR A 154 3.54 -17.73 10.95
C THR A 154 2.02 -17.75 11.10
N THR A 155 1.44 -16.81 11.84
CA THR A 155 -0.01 -16.76 12.03
C THR A 155 -0.71 -16.36 10.73
N ASP A 156 -1.70 -17.13 10.34
CA ASP A 156 -2.63 -16.83 9.27
C ASP A 156 -3.98 -17.50 9.60
N PRO A 157 -5.12 -16.88 9.29
CA PRO A 157 -5.31 -15.56 8.67
C PRO A 157 -5.07 -14.37 9.61
N LEU A 158 -5.11 -13.15 9.05
CA LEU A 158 -5.01 -11.85 9.73
C LEU A 158 -6.19 -10.95 9.34
N TYR A 159 -6.04 -9.63 9.37
CA TYR A 159 -7.11 -8.64 9.32
C TYR A 159 -7.60 -8.32 7.90
N VAL A 160 -6.73 -8.38 6.88
CA VAL A 160 -7.09 -8.08 5.48
C VAL A 160 -7.01 -9.29 4.55
N SER A 161 -8.03 -9.45 3.70
CA SER A 161 -8.10 -10.52 2.70
C SER A 161 -8.14 -9.97 1.27
N ILE A 162 -7.01 -9.99 0.57
CA ILE A 162 -6.93 -9.62 -0.85
C ILE A 162 -6.47 -10.84 -1.65
N PRO A 163 -7.39 -11.60 -2.28
CA PRO A 163 -7.08 -12.84 -2.99
C PRO A 163 -6.45 -12.61 -4.38
N PHE A 164 -5.40 -11.80 -4.43
CA PHE A 164 -4.59 -11.54 -5.61
C PHE A 164 -3.19 -12.13 -5.43
N THR A 165 -2.77 -13.00 -6.34
CA THR A 165 -1.43 -13.57 -6.38
C THR A 165 -0.72 -13.13 -7.65
N LEU A 166 0.46 -12.53 -7.50
CA LEU A 166 1.41 -12.32 -8.59
C LEU A 166 2.35 -13.52 -8.61
N GLY A 167 2.53 -14.18 -9.75
CA GLY A 167 3.51 -15.25 -9.84
C GLY A 167 4.51 -15.05 -10.96
N TYR A 168 5.64 -15.71 -10.80
CA TYR A 168 6.76 -15.72 -11.72
C TYR A 168 7.15 -17.16 -12.03
N THR A 169 7.35 -17.49 -13.30
CA THR A 169 7.92 -18.78 -13.73
C THR A 169 8.47 -18.69 -15.15
N GLY A 170 9.60 -19.35 -15.41
CA GLY A 170 10.18 -19.45 -16.75
C GLY A 170 10.45 -18.09 -17.40
N GLY A 171 10.80 -17.08 -16.60
CA GLY A 171 11.02 -15.70 -17.07
C GLY A 171 9.75 -14.90 -17.37
N ALA A 172 8.56 -15.42 -17.03
CA ALA A 172 7.28 -14.77 -17.31
C ALA A 172 6.50 -14.47 -16.02
N TRP A 173 5.73 -13.38 -16.05
CA TRP A 173 4.88 -12.93 -14.95
C TRP A 173 3.39 -13.09 -15.30
N TYR A 174 2.56 -13.29 -14.28
CA TYR A 174 1.09 -13.31 -14.41
C TYR A 174 0.45 -13.01 -13.05
N GLY A 175 -0.78 -12.50 -13.04
CA GLY A 175 -1.59 -12.29 -11.86
C GLY A 175 -2.84 -13.20 -11.85
N VAL A 176 -3.23 -13.68 -10.67
CA VAL A 176 -4.50 -14.38 -10.44
C VAL A 176 -5.27 -13.66 -9.35
N PHE A 177 -6.43 -13.10 -9.66
CA PHE A 177 -7.35 -12.51 -8.69
C PHE A 177 -8.61 -13.37 -8.56
N VAL A 178 -8.89 -13.93 -7.38
CA VAL A 178 -10.09 -14.72 -7.11
C VAL A 178 -11.17 -13.81 -6.51
N ASP A 179 -12.20 -13.49 -7.29
CA ASP A 179 -13.25 -12.55 -6.90
C ASP A 179 -14.35 -13.24 -6.08
N TYR A 180 -14.03 -13.47 -4.80
CA TYR A 180 -14.99 -13.93 -3.80
C TYR A 180 -14.63 -13.37 -2.41
N PRO A 181 -15.54 -12.61 -1.76
CA PRO A 181 -15.30 -11.99 -0.45
C PRO A 181 -15.51 -12.95 0.73
N GLY A 182 -15.97 -14.18 0.50
CA GLY A 182 -16.05 -15.20 1.54
C GLY A 182 -14.74 -15.96 1.72
N ARG A 183 -14.80 -17.12 2.35
CA ARG A 183 -13.61 -17.93 2.67
C ARG A 183 -12.95 -18.53 1.42
N ILE A 184 -11.64 -18.32 1.29
CA ILE A 184 -10.77 -18.93 0.28
C ILE A 184 -9.54 -19.54 0.97
N GLU A 185 -9.13 -20.74 0.58
CA GLU A 185 -7.92 -21.40 1.08
C GLU A 185 -6.94 -21.58 -0.08
N PHE A 186 -5.75 -20.99 0.01
CA PHE A 186 -4.65 -21.16 -0.93
C PHE A 186 -3.66 -22.18 -0.39
N ASP A 187 -3.19 -23.07 -1.27
CA ASP A 187 -2.07 -23.98 -1.02
C ASP A 187 -1.05 -23.76 -2.14
N LEU A 188 0.06 -23.12 -1.83
CA LEU A 188 1.09 -22.72 -2.79
C LEU A 188 2.23 -23.73 -2.87
N GLY A 189 1.91 -25.02 -2.80
CA GLY A 189 2.87 -26.12 -2.86
C GLY A 189 3.29 -26.64 -1.50
N SER A 190 2.46 -26.47 -0.47
CA SER A 190 2.75 -26.93 0.89
C SER A 190 2.43 -28.41 1.08
N LYS A 191 1.27 -28.88 0.56
CA LYS A 191 0.85 -30.28 0.70
C LYS A 191 1.42 -31.20 -0.38
N GLN A 192 1.59 -30.69 -1.59
CA GLN A 192 2.10 -31.40 -2.77
C GLN A 192 3.01 -30.43 -3.52
N ASP A 193 4.21 -30.86 -3.92
CA ASP A 193 5.16 -29.99 -4.62
C ASP A 193 4.93 -29.95 -6.14
N GLU A 194 4.01 -30.77 -6.66
CA GLU A 194 3.63 -30.78 -8.07
C GLU A 194 2.48 -29.82 -8.40
N TYR A 195 1.71 -29.37 -7.40
CA TYR A 195 0.54 -28.53 -7.59
C TYR A 195 0.46 -27.39 -6.59
N TRP A 196 -0.07 -26.27 -7.06
CA TRP A 196 -0.66 -25.26 -6.19
C TRP A 196 -2.16 -25.19 -6.44
N SER A 197 -2.92 -24.66 -5.48
CA SER A 197 -4.36 -24.60 -5.60
C SER A 197 -4.98 -23.46 -4.81
N PHE A 198 -6.22 -23.14 -5.15
CA PHE A 198 -7.10 -22.37 -4.29
C PHE A 198 -8.47 -23.04 -4.22
N ARG A 199 -9.04 -23.10 -3.02
CA ARG A 199 -10.37 -23.60 -2.72
C ARG A 199 -11.26 -22.44 -2.34
N VAL A 200 -12.35 -22.28 -3.07
CA VAL A 200 -13.39 -21.28 -2.79
C VAL A 200 -14.55 -21.99 -2.12
N HIS A 201 -14.92 -21.57 -0.91
CA HIS A 201 -16.09 -22.09 -0.20
C HIS A 201 -17.39 -21.45 -0.73
N HIS A 202 -17.65 -21.69 -2.02
CA HIS A 202 -18.86 -21.30 -2.73
C HIS A 202 -19.09 -22.21 -3.94
N ARG A 203 -20.33 -22.25 -4.41
CA ARG A 203 -20.73 -23.04 -5.59
C ARG A 203 -20.62 -22.29 -6.92
N ALA A 204 -20.37 -20.99 -6.89
CA ALA A 204 -20.08 -20.20 -8.09
C ALA A 204 -19.22 -18.98 -7.76
N PHE A 205 -18.17 -18.73 -8.54
CA PHE A 205 -17.33 -17.54 -8.39
C PHE A 205 -16.65 -17.20 -9.72
N ARG A 206 -15.96 -16.06 -9.74
CA ARG A 206 -15.10 -15.66 -10.87
C ARG A 206 -13.67 -15.48 -10.41
N TYR A 207 -12.72 -15.78 -11.29
CA TYR A 207 -11.35 -15.36 -11.10
C TYR A 207 -10.82 -14.72 -12.39
N TYR A 208 -9.79 -13.90 -12.25
CA TYR A 208 -9.20 -13.13 -13.32
C TYR A 208 -7.75 -13.56 -13.49
N LEU A 209 -7.36 -13.87 -14.71
CA LEU A 209 -5.95 -13.96 -15.08
C LEU A 209 -5.56 -12.62 -15.68
N VAL A 210 -4.60 -11.96 -15.04
CA VAL A 210 -4.03 -10.69 -15.47
C VAL A 210 -2.68 -10.99 -16.11
N CYS A 211 -2.56 -10.72 -17.39
CA CYS A 211 -1.34 -10.88 -18.16
C CYS A 211 -0.57 -9.55 -18.23
N GLY A 212 0.74 -9.63 -18.41
CA GLY A 212 1.58 -8.47 -18.66
C GLY A 212 3.03 -8.88 -18.91
N SER A 213 3.77 -7.98 -19.54
CA SER A 213 5.20 -8.15 -19.84
C SER A 213 6.09 -8.02 -18.60
N SER A 214 5.58 -7.39 -17.54
CA SER A 214 6.32 -7.13 -16.30
C SER A 214 5.40 -7.24 -15.07
N PRO A 215 5.95 -7.46 -13.86
CA PRO A 215 5.16 -7.49 -12.63
C PRO A 215 4.48 -6.14 -12.36
N ARG A 216 5.09 -5.03 -12.77
CA ARG A 216 4.51 -3.68 -12.65
C ARG A 216 3.23 -3.56 -13.45
N GLU A 217 3.27 -3.92 -14.74
CA GLU A 217 2.11 -3.85 -15.63
C GLU A 217 0.92 -4.67 -15.10
N ILE A 218 1.20 -5.82 -14.49
CA ILE A 218 0.18 -6.68 -13.88
C ILE A 218 -0.46 -6.00 -12.66
N VAL A 219 0.34 -5.36 -11.79
CA VAL A 219 -0.19 -4.61 -10.62
C VAL A 219 -1.00 -3.40 -11.08
N GLU A 220 -0.53 -2.67 -12.10
CA GLU A 220 -1.25 -1.54 -12.69
C GLU A 220 -2.58 -2.00 -13.28
N THR A 221 -2.59 -3.11 -14.03
CA THR A 221 -3.82 -3.70 -14.61
C THR A 221 -4.78 -4.21 -13.53
N PHE A 222 -4.27 -4.83 -12.46
CA PHE A 222 -5.09 -5.29 -11.33
C PHE A 222 -5.75 -4.12 -10.59
N THR A 223 -5.03 -3.01 -10.40
CA THR A 223 -5.56 -1.81 -9.75
C THR A 223 -6.44 -0.97 -10.67
N GLU A 224 -6.34 -1.10 -11.99
CA GLU A 224 -7.38 -0.58 -12.90
C GLU A 224 -8.70 -1.31 -12.71
N LEU A 225 -8.64 -2.64 -12.55
CA LEU A 225 -9.80 -3.50 -12.34
C LEU A 225 -10.48 -3.26 -10.98
N THR A 226 -9.69 -3.02 -9.94
CA THR A 226 -10.17 -2.86 -8.55
C THR A 226 -10.20 -1.39 -8.08
N GLY A 227 -9.80 -0.45 -8.92
CA GLY A 227 -9.72 0.98 -8.61
C GLY A 227 -8.43 1.40 -7.91
N ARG A 228 -8.00 2.63 -8.18
CA ARG A 228 -6.76 3.22 -7.63
C ARG A 228 -7.04 4.01 -6.34
N SER A 229 -6.03 4.11 -5.49
CA SER A 229 -6.12 4.88 -4.24
C SER A 229 -6.25 6.38 -4.54
N PRO A 230 -7.18 7.13 -3.93
CA PRO A 230 -7.20 8.59 -4.03
C PRO A 230 -5.98 9.19 -3.33
N MET A 231 -5.58 10.42 -3.72
CA MET A 231 -4.56 11.14 -2.97
C MET A 231 -5.06 11.40 -1.54
N PRO A 232 -4.26 11.07 -0.50
CA PRO A 232 -4.58 11.44 0.87
C PRO A 232 -4.34 12.94 1.06
N PRO A 233 -4.85 13.55 2.15
CA PRO A 233 -4.32 14.84 2.56
C PRO A 233 -2.82 14.72 2.88
N ALA A 234 -2.03 15.73 2.52
CA ALA A 234 -0.57 15.68 2.61
C ALA A 234 -0.07 15.44 4.04
N TRP A 235 -0.79 15.97 5.05
CA TRP A 235 -0.47 15.75 6.47
C TRP A 235 -0.56 14.27 6.88
N ALA A 236 -1.31 13.42 6.17
CA ALA A 236 -1.40 11.99 6.45
C ALA A 236 -0.12 11.22 6.10
N LEU A 237 0.78 11.85 5.33
CA LEU A 237 2.12 11.35 5.09
C LEU A 237 3.11 11.88 6.15
N GLY A 238 2.70 12.72 7.10
CA GLY A 238 3.54 13.17 8.21
C GLY A 238 3.80 12.05 9.23
N TYR A 239 4.34 12.44 10.39
CA TYR A 239 4.51 11.52 11.53
C TYR A 239 3.27 11.53 12.41
N HIS A 240 2.81 10.34 12.80
CA HIS A 240 1.63 10.12 13.62
C HIS A 240 2.04 9.55 14.99
N GLN A 241 1.52 10.13 16.08
CA GLN A 241 1.64 9.56 17.43
C GLN A 241 0.30 8.96 17.86
N SER A 242 0.37 7.76 18.44
CA SER A 242 -0.77 7.04 19.00
C SER A 242 -0.36 6.23 20.22
N ARG A 243 -1.35 5.85 21.03
CA ARG A 243 -1.29 4.88 22.11
C ARG A 243 -2.72 4.50 22.48
N TRP A 244 -2.97 3.23 22.77
CA TRP A 244 -4.15 2.79 23.50
C TRP A 244 -3.85 3.00 24.98
N SER A 245 -4.47 3.86 25.75
CA SER A 245 -5.04 5.14 25.33
C SER A 245 -4.21 6.30 25.90
N TYR A 246 -4.40 7.49 25.34
CA TYR A 246 -4.09 8.77 26.00
C TYR A 246 -5.38 9.31 26.65
N PHE A 247 -5.34 9.55 27.96
CA PHE A 247 -6.51 9.99 28.73
C PHE A 247 -6.04 10.66 30.04
N PRO A 248 -6.57 11.84 30.41
CA PRO A 248 -7.58 12.65 29.73
C PRO A 248 -6.96 13.59 28.67
N ASP A 249 -7.74 14.53 28.14
CA ASP A 249 -7.29 15.51 27.13
C ASP A 249 -6.09 16.39 27.58
N ASP A 250 -5.93 16.63 28.88
CA ASP A 250 -4.75 17.29 29.48
C ASP A 250 -3.43 16.62 29.08
N GLU A 251 -3.41 15.28 29.10
CA GLU A 251 -2.25 14.47 28.74
C GLU A 251 -1.92 14.68 27.27
N VAL A 252 -2.93 14.67 26.40
CA VAL A 252 -2.80 14.92 24.97
C VAL A 252 -2.18 16.29 24.70
N ARG A 253 -2.69 17.35 25.34
CA ARG A 253 -2.13 18.70 25.21
C ARG A 253 -0.68 18.76 25.69
N SER A 254 -0.36 18.09 26.79
CA SER A 254 1.01 18.05 27.32
C SER A 254 1.98 17.36 26.36
N LEU A 255 1.58 16.23 25.79
CA LEU A 255 2.42 15.47 24.86
C LEU A 255 2.69 16.24 23.57
N VAL A 256 1.69 16.91 23.00
CA VAL A 256 1.87 17.76 21.82
C VAL A 256 2.83 18.92 22.09
N LYS A 257 2.74 19.54 23.29
CA LYS A 257 3.72 20.56 23.71
C LYS A 257 5.13 19.99 23.80
N GLU A 258 5.30 18.78 24.33
CA GLU A 258 6.61 18.10 24.39
C GLU A 258 7.19 17.84 22.99
N PHE A 259 6.39 17.38 22.02
CA PHE A 259 6.84 17.26 20.62
C PHE A 259 7.41 18.56 20.07
N ARG A 260 6.69 19.67 20.28
CA ARG A 260 7.11 21.00 19.83
C ARG A 260 8.36 21.48 20.57
N ALA A 261 8.43 21.32 21.89
CA ALA A 261 9.57 21.72 22.72
C ALA A 261 10.84 20.94 22.39
N ARG A 262 10.71 19.68 21.94
CA ARG A 262 11.82 18.78 21.57
C ARG A 262 12.21 18.85 20.10
N GLU A 263 11.53 19.71 19.33
CA GLU A 263 11.74 19.86 17.89
C GLU A 263 11.58 18.54 17.13
N ILE A 264 10.59 17.73 17.52
CA ILE A 264 10.24 16.48 16.85
C ILE A 264 8.98 16.76 16.00
N PRO A 265 9.06 16.58 14.67
CA PRO A 265 7.91 16.80 13.81
C PRO A 265 6.70 15.91 14.15
N LEU A 266 5.49 16.46 14.03
CA LEU A 266 4.23 15.77 14.34
C LEU A 266 3.09 16.43 13.57
N ASP A 267 2.31 15.63 12.84
CA ASP A 267 1.11 16.09 12.12
C ASP A 267 -0.18 15.53 12.71
N VAL A 268 -0.15 14.33 13.30
CA VAL A 268 -1.37 13.65 13.76
C VAL A 268 -1.20 13.06 15.15
N PHE A 269 -2.20 13.29 15.99
CA PHE A 269 -2.37 12.65 17.28
C PHE A 269 -3.64 11.79 17.25
N HIS A 270 -3.51 10.49 17.52
CA HIS A 270 -4.63 9.56 17.53
C HIS A 270 -5.24 9.47 18.93
N LEU A 271 -6.57 9.48 19.01
CA LEU A 271 -7.33 9.15 20.20
C LEU A 271 -7.92 7.74 20.05
N ASP A 272 -7.42 6.85 20.90
CA ASP A 272 -7.90 5.48 21.04
C ASP A 272 -9.17 5.43 21.91
N ILE A 273 -9.72 4.23 22.09
CA ILE A 273 -11.11 3.96 22.42
C ILE A 273 -11.63 4.62 23.71
N ASP A 274 -10.74 4.95 24.65
CA ASP A 274 -11.12 5.58 25.93
C ASP A 274 -11.55 7.06 25.80
N TYR A 275 -11.51 7.68 24.61
CA TYR A 275 -12.11 9.01 24.40
C TYR A 275 -13.65 8.99 24.43
N MET A 276 -14.26 7.82 24.20
CA MET A 276 -15.72 7.65 24.09
C MET A 276 -16.37 7.44 25.47
N ASP A 277 -17.62 7.91 25.63
CA ASP A 277 -18.41 7.68 26.84
C ASP A 277 -18.83 6.21 26.95
N GLU A 278 -18.22 5.48 27.89
CA GLU A 278 -18.45 4.04 28.11
C GLU A 278 -18.40 3.21 26.80
N TYR A 279 -17.46 3.57 25.91
CA TYR A 279 -17.26 2.93 24.60
C TYR A 279 -18.45 3.06 23.63
N ARG A 280 -19.39 4.00 23.86
CA ARG A 280 -20.44 4.33 22.89
C ARG A 280 -19.85 5.09 21.71
N VAL A 281 -19.93 4.53 20.52
CA VAL A 281 -19.46 5.19 19.28
C VAL A 281 -20.10 6.57 19.08
N PHE A 282 -19.40 7.50 18.44
CA PHE A 282 -19.90 8.86 18.20
C PHE A 282 -20.24 9.66 19.47
N THR A 283 -19.55 9.37 20.57
CA THR A 283 -19.66 10.14 21.83
C THR A 283 -18.27 10.58 22.32
N TRP A 284 -18.26 11.46 23.31
CA TRP A 284 -17.07 11.91 24.01
C TRP A 284 -17.28 11.69 25.51
N ASP A 285 -16.29 11.12 26.21
CA ASP A 285 -16.36 10.92 27.66
C ASP A 285 -16.40 12.30 28.35
N PRO A 286 -17.45 12.60 29.13
CA PRO A 286 -17.65 13.93 29.70
C PRO A 286 -16.69 14.27 30.84
N ARG A 287 -15.86 13.32 31.31
CA ARG A 287 -14.89 13.54 32.38
C ARG A 287 -13.50 13.84 31.82
N GLY A 288 -13.07 13.11 30.81
CA GLY A 288 -11.75 13.24 30.19
C GLY A 288 -11.71 14.07 28.92
N PHE A 289 -12.86 14.25 28.25
CA PHE A 289 -12.99 14.98 26.98
C PHE A 289 -14.24 15.87 26.98
N SER A 290 -14.41 16.66 28.04
CA SER A 290 -15.61 17.50 28.26
C SER A 290 -15.80 18.62 27.23
N ASP A 291 -14.72 19.09 26.58
CA ASP A 291 -14.75 20.11 25.51
C ASP A 291 -13.83 19.69 24.35
N PRO A 292 -14.28 18.74 23.51
CA PRO A 292 -13.45 18.19 22.43
C PRO A 292 -13.17 19.22 21.32
N ALA A 293 -14.07 20.18 21.09
CA ALA A 293 -13.87 21.22 20.10
C ALA A 293 -12.69 22.13 20.47
N THR A 294 -12.59 22.52 21.75
CA THR A 294 -11.43 23.27 22.25
C THR A 294 -10.15 22.43 22.24
N LEU A 295 -10.21 21.12 22.52
CA LEU A 295 -9.05 20.23 22.36
C LEU A 295 -8.53 20.24 20.93
N VAL A 296 -9.40 19.98 19.96
CA VAL A 296 -9.03 19.93 18.55
C VAL A 296 -8.48 21.28 18.08
N SER A 297 -9.13 22.39 18.45
CA SER A 297 -8.69 23.73 18.07
C SER A 297 -7.29 24.08 18.62
N ASP A 298 -7.00 23.73 19.87
CA ASP A 298 -5.69 23.98 20.50
C ASP A 298 -4.56 23.18 19.84
N LEU A 299 -4.85 21.95 19.40
CA LEU A 299 -3.91 21.11 18.66
C LEU A 299 -3.72 21.62 17.23
N ALA A 300 -4.81 22.02 16.56
CA ALA A 300 -4.77 22.61 15.23
C ALA A 300 -3.96 23.91 15.19
N ALA A 301 -4.03 24.74 16.24
CA ALA A 301 -3.19 25.93 16.40
C ALA A 301 -1.68 25.61 16.49
N GLN A 302 -1.33 24.35 16.77
CA GLN A 302 0.03 23.83 16.76
C GLN A 302 0.32 22.96 15.53
N ASP A 303 -0.52 23.02 14.50
CA ASP A 303 -0.47 22.23 13.26
C ASP A 303 -0.71 20.71 13.43
N VAL A 304 -1.30 20.29 14.55
CA VAL A 304 -1.59 18.88 14.82
C VAL A 304 -3.08 18.58 14.60
N ARG A 305 -3.37 17.55 13.82
CA ARG A 305 -4.71 17.02 13.56
C ARG A 305 -5.05 15.91 14.55
N ILE A 306 -6.33 15.76 14.88
CA ILE A 306 -6.84 14.63 15.65
C ILE A 306 -7.48 13.60 14.71
N VAL A 307 -7.12 12.33 14.92
CA VAL A 307 -7.79 11.16 14.35
C VAL A 307 -8.38 10.34 15.48
N THR A 308 -9.65 9.93 15.37
CA THR A 308 -10.33 9.17 16.42
C THR A 308 -10.68 7.77 15.95
N ILE A 309 -10.55 6.79 16.85
CA ILE A 309 -11.01 5.43 16.61
C ILE A 309 -12.55 5.35 16.59
N VAL A 310 -13.11 4.48 15.76
CA VAL A 310 -14.54 4.15 15.70
C VAL A 310 -14.68 2.67 15.37
N ASP A 311 -15.31 1.93 16.29
CA ASP A 311 -15.55 0.48 16.19
C ASP A 311 -16.94 0.18 15.59
N PRO A 312 -17.18 -1.02 15.04
CA PRO A 312 -18.48 -1.39 14.49
C PRO A 312 -19.54 -1.71 15.56
N GLY A 313 -19.14 -1.96 16.81
CA GLY A 313 -20.06 -2.40 17.86
C GLY A 313 -20.87 -1.25 18.46
N VAL A 314 -22.19 -1.24 18.23
CA VAL A 314 -23.11 -0.28 18.85
C VAL A 314 -23.64 -0.83 20.17
N LYS A 315 -23.28 -0.21 21.29
CA LYS A 315 -23.72 -0.61 22.64
C LYS A 315 -25.23 -0.85 22.69
N LYS A 316 -25.65 -1.99 23.23
CA LYS A 316 -27.06 -2.31 23.46
C LYS A 316 -27.60 -1.51 24.64
N ASP A 317 -28.19 -0.37 24.34
CA ASP A 317 -28.74 0.56 25.32
C ASP A 317 -29.95 1.27 24.71
N PRO A 318 -31.19 0.99 25.15
CA PRO A 318 -32.39 1.63 24.62
C PRO A 318 -32.44 3.15 24.76
N GLU A 319 -31.68 3.73 25.70
CA GLU A 319 -31.59 5.18 25.91
C GLU A 319 -30.52 5.83 25.02
N TYR A 320 -29.63 5.03 24.43
CA TYR A 320 -28.62 5.48 23.50
C TYR A 320 -29.18 5.61 22.08
N SER A 321 -29.18 6.85 21.56
CA SER A 321 -29.86 7.20 20.30
C SER A 321 -29.42 6.37 19.10
N VAL A 322 -28.12 6.11 18.94
CA VAL A 322 -27.59 5.32 17.81
C VAL A 322 -28.15 3.90 17.86
N TYR A 323 -28.24 3.28 19.04
CA TYR A 323 -28.86 1.96 19.17
C TYR A 323 -30.36 1.99 18.89
N ALA A 324 -31.08 2.93 19.51
CA ALA A 324 -32.53 3.05 19.36
C ALA A 324 -32.95 3.29 17.89
N GLU A 325 -32.26 4.19 17.18
CA GLU A 325 -32.49 4.44 15.76
C GLU A 325 -32.11 3.23 14.90
N GLY A 326 -30.94 2.63 15.15
CA GLY A 326 -30.48 1.44 14.43
C GLY A 326 -31.47 0.27 14.50
N LEU A 327 -32.14 0.12 15.65
CA LEU A 327 -33.19 -0.86 15.86
C LEU A 327 -34.49 -0.47 15.14
N ALA A 328 -34.93 0.78 15.26
CA ALA A 328 -36.17 1.27 14.66
C ALA A 328 -36.17 1.18 13.12
N ASP A 329 -35.03 1.49 12.49
CA ASP A 329 -34.89 1.56 11.03
C ASP A 329 -34.26 0.29 10.42
N GLY A 330 -33.99 -0.72 11.26
CA GLY A 330 -33.53 -2.04 10.85
C GLY A 330 -32.16 -2.01 10.16
N HIS A 331 -31.19 -1.36 10.81
CA HIS A 331 -29.80 -1.18 10.35
C HIS A 331 -28.84 -2.29 10.77
N PHE A 332 -29.19 -3.10 11.77
CA PHE A 332 -28.30 -4.14 12.30
C PHE A 332 -28.40 -5.46 11.54
N CYS A 333 -27.32 -6.24 11.59
CA CYS A 333 -27.28 -7.65 11.19
C CYS A 333 -28.33 -8.44 11.99
N ALA A 334 -28.93 -9.44 11.34
CA ALA A 334 -30.02 -10.21 11.91
C ALA A 334 -29.77 -11.72 11.78
N GLU A 335 -30.35 -12.48 12.69
CA GLU A 335 -30.49 -13.93 12.62
C GLU A 335 -31.47 -14.33 11.49
N LEU A 336 -31.50 -15.63 11.17
CA LEU A 336 -32.39 -16.18 10.13
C LEU A 336 -33.89 -15.93 10.40
N ASP A 337 -34.30 -15.79 11.66
CA ASP A 337 -35.68 -15.48 12.05
C ASP A 337 -35.99 -13.97 12.04
N GLY A 338 -35.02 -13.13 11.68
CA GLY A 338 -35.13 -11.68 11.62
C GLY A 338 -34.86 -10.95 12.93
N THR A 339 -34.51 -11.66 14.01
CA THR A 339 -34.10 -11.02 15.26
C THR A 339 -32.74 -10.36 15.12
N VAL A 340 -32.53 -9.20 15.76
CA VAL A 340 -31.23 -8.50 15.71
C VAL A 340 -30.18 -9.31 16.45
N TYR A 341 -29.03 -9.51 15.80
CA TYR A 341 -27.89 -10.16 16.43
C TYR A 341 -27.24 -9.24 17.47
N HIS A 342 -26.91 -9.81 18.64
CA HIS A 342 -26.12 -9.16 19.68
C HIS A 342 -24.91 -10.03 20.03
N GLY A 343 -23.71 -9.49 19.86
CA GLY A 343 -22.46 -10.10 20.32
C GLY A 343 -21.87 -9.32 21.50
N GLU A 344 -20.60 -9.58 21.81
CA GLU A 344 -19.87 -8.86 22.88
C GLU A 344 -18.56 -8.25 22.37
N VAL A 345 -18.34 -6.98 22.66
CA VAL A 345 -17.10 -6.22 22.37
C VAL A 345 -16.84 -5.20 23.49
N TRP A 346 -15.99 -4.18 23.27
CA TRP A 346 -15.64 -3.14 24.24
C TRP A 346 -16.80 -2.53 25.04
N PRO A 347 -17.92 -2.07 24.43
CA PRO A 347 -19.08 -1.56 25.16
C PRO A 347 -19.88 -2.62 25.95
N GLY A 348 -19.47 -3.89 25.95
CA GLY A 348 -20.24 -5.03 26.43
C GLY A 348 -21.11 -5.62 25.31
N THR A 349 -22.37 -5.92 25.61
CA THR A 349 -23.31 -6.40 24.59
C THR A 349 -23.54 -5.33 23.52
N ALA A 350 -23.34 -5.68 22.25
CA ALA A 350 -23.42 -4.74 21.13
C ALA A 350 -24.17 -5.32 19.92
N ALA A 351 -24.79 -4.43 19.15
CA ALA A 351 -25.34 -4.74 17.83
C ALA A 351 -24.36 -4.30 16.73
N PHE A 352 -24.33 -5.06 15.63
CA PHE A 352 -23.43 -4.82 14.50
C PHE A 352 -24.23 -4.27 13.31
N PRO A 353 -23.90 -3.08 12.78
CA PRO A 353 -24.56 -2.55 11.58
C PRO A 353 -24.32 -3.44 10.36
N ASP A 354 -25.37 -3.68 9.58
CA ASP A 354 -25.25 -4.31 8.27
C ASP A 354 -24.75 -3.27 7.26
N PHE A 355 -23.43 -3.11 7.18
CA PHE A 355 -22.78 -2.17 6.26
C PHE A 355 -22.91 -2.55 4.79
N THR A 356 -23.43 -3.74 4.45
CA THR A 356 -23.67 -4.10 3.04
C THR A 356 -24.79 -3.25 2.43
N GLN A 357 -25.72 -2.74 3.26
CA GLN A 357 -26.79 -1.87 2.83
C GLN A 357 -26.34 -0.41 2.66
N ALA A 358 -26.67 0.19 1.51
CA ALA A 358 -26.41 1.61 1.26
C ALA A 358 -27.09 2.53 2.29
N LYS A 359 -28.31 2.19 2.74
CA LYS A 359 -29.03 2.96 3.77
C LYS A 359 -28.31 2.95 5.12
N THR A 360 -27.67 1.84 5.48
CA THR A 360 -26.94 1.71 6.75
C THR A 360 -25.62 2.47 6.69
N ARG A 361 -24.89 2.41 5.57
CA ARG A 361 -23.68 3.24 5.39
C ARG A 361 -24.00 4.73 5.46
N LYS A 362 -25.10 5.17 4.87
CA LYS A 362 -25.57 6.57 4.96
C LYS A 362 -25.89 6.97 6.41
N TRP A 363 -26.68 6.16 7.12
CA TRP A 363 -27.00 6.40 8.53
C TRP A 363 -25.74 6.47 9.39
N TRP A 364 -24.82 5.53 9.22
CA TRP A 364 -23.53 5.52 9.94
C TRP A 364 -22.68 6.76 9.62
N ALA A 365 -22.66 7.18 8.35
CA ALA A 365 -21.97 8.39 7.93
C ALA A 365 -22.54 9.65 8.61
N GLU A 366 -23.86 9.75 8.76
CA GLU A 366 -24.51 10.87 9.46
C GLU A 366 -24.11 10.95 10.94
N LYS A 367 -23.85 9.81 11.60
CA LYS A 367 -23.44 9.80 13.02
C LYS A 367 -22.04 10.35 13.28
N HIS A 368 -21.16 10.35 12.27
CA HIS A 368 -19.84 10.96 12.39
C HIS A 368 -19.88 12.48 12.60
N ALA A 369 -21.02 13.14 12.37
CA ALA A 369 -21.19 14.56 12.69
C ALA A 369 -20.76 14.89 14.13
N ALA A 370 -21.02 14.00 15.10
CA ALA A 370 -20.60 14.19 16.50
C ALA A 370 -19.07 14.34 16.68
N LEU A 371 -18.27 13.79 15.77
CA LEU A 371 -16.81 13.87 15.77
C LEU A 371 -16.32 15.03 14.89
N PHE A 372 -16.91 15.18 13.71
CA PHE A 372 -16.51 16.21 12.75
C PHE A 372 -16.91 17.62 13.17
N ASP A 373 -18.03 17.79 13.87
CA ASP A 373 -18.44 19.08 14.43
C ASP A 373 -17.46 19.56 15.52
N ALA A 374 -16.74 18.64 16.19
CA ALA A 374 -15.62 18.96 17.07
C ALA A 374 -14.30 19.26 16.31
N GLY A 375 -14.24 18.96 15.01
CA GLY A 375 -13.10 19.22 14.13
C GLY A 375 -12.16 18.02 13.92
N VAL A 376 -12.57 16.80 14.27
CA VAL A 376 -11.80 15.58 13.98
C VAL A 376 -11.48 15.50 12.48
N ALA A 377 -10.21 15.28 12.14
CA ALA A 377 -9.71 15.39 10.76
C ALA A 377 -9.63 14.06 10.01
N GLY A 378 -9.72 12.93 10.73
CA GLY A 378 -9.60 11.59 10.17
C GLY A 378 -10.27 10.55 11.05
N ILE A 379 -10.61 9.40 10.48
CA ILE A 379 -11.24 8.29 11.20
C ILE A 379 -10.35 7.05 11.15
N TRP A 380 -10.21 6.39 12.29
CA TRP A 380 -9.56 5.10 12.42
C TRP A 380 -10.65 4.04 12.69
N ASN A 381 -10.92 3.16 11.73
CA ASN A 381 -11.84 2.04 11.91
C ASN A 381 -11.08 0.80 12.42
N ASP A 382 -11.50 0.33 13.59
CA ASP A 382 -10.90 -0.83 14.25
C ASP A 382 -11.95 -1.89 14.55
N MET A 383 -11.50 -3.11 14.90
CA MET A 383 -12.37 -4.24 15.28
C MET A 383 -13.37 -4.65 14.19
N ASN A 384 -13.10 -4.31 12.93
CA ASN A 384 -14.04 -4.39 11.81
C ASN A 384 -13.80 -5.61 10.89
N GLU A 385 -13.16 -6.65 11.40
CA GLU A 385 -13.12 -7.98 10.77
C GLU A 385 -14.50 -8.59 10.51
N PRO A 386 -15.55 -8.47 11.37
CA PRO A 386 -15.67 -7.84 12.70
C PRO A 386 -15.31 -8.72 13.89
N SER A 387 -14.77 -8.13 14.95
CA SER A 387 -14.52 -8.82 16.22
C SER A 387 -15.80 -9.08 17.02
N ASP A 388 -15.91 -10.27 17.60
CA ASP A 388 -16.96 -10.62 18.57
C ASP A 388 -16.40 -11.56 19.64
N PHE A 389 -16.24 -11.06 20.86
CA PHE A 389 -15.64 -11.78 21.99
C PHE A 389 -16.54 -12.89 22.55
N SER A 390 -17.83 -12.91 22.20
CA SER A 390 -18.76 -13.96 22.62
C SER A 390 -18.59 -15.25 21.81
N GLN A 391 -17.94 -15.18 20.65
CA GLN A 391 -17.81 -16.29 19.72
C GLN A 391 -16.45 -16.99 19.81
N PRO A 392 -16.36 -18.33 19.71
CA PRO A 392 -15.09 -19.04 19.71
C PRO A 392 -14.16 -18.64 18.56
N THR A 393 -14.74 -18.28 17.42
CA THR A 393 -14.03 -17.79 16.22
C THR A 393 -13.62 -16.32 16.32
N LYS A 394 -13.97 -15.64 17.41
CA LYS A 394 -13.78 -14.19 17.62
C LYS A 394 -14.39 -13.30 16.54
N THR A 395 -15.40 -13.79 15.84
CA THR A 395 -16.16 -13.04 14.84
C THR A 395 -17.59 -13.54 14.81
N VAL A 396 -18.47 -12.75 14.20
CA VAL A 396 -19.92 -13.00 14.18
C VAL A 396 -20.28 -14.32 13.45
N PRO A 397 -21.45 -14.92 13.72
CA PRO A 397 -21.88 -16.16 13.08
C PRO A 397 -21.97 -16.09 11.55
N ASN A 398 -21.63 -17.19 10.90
CA ASN A 398 -21.59 -17.33 9.44
C ASN A 398 -22.96 -17.17 8.75
N ASP A 399 -24.02 -17.50 9.45
CA ASP A 399 -25.40 -17.60 8.97
C ASP A 399 -26.23 -16.34 9.25
N LEU A 400 -25.63 -15.29 9.82
CA LEU A 400 -26.30 -13.99 9.92
C LEU A 400 -26.70 -13.51 8.52
N VAL A 401 -27.88 -12.92 8.44
CA VAL A 401 -28.45 -12.39 7.21
C VAL A 401 -27.95 -10.97 7.00
N LEU A 402 -27.25 -10.78 5.89
CA LEU A 402 -26.90 -9.49 5.33
C LEU A 402 -27.90 -9.17 4.22
N LYS A 403 -28.60 -8.04 4.32
CA LYS A 403 -29.64 -7.70 3.34
C LYS A 403 -29.04 -7.29 2.00
N ASN A 404 -27.85 -6.68 2.01
CA ASN A 404 -27.07 -6.31 0.82
C ASN A 404 -27.93 -5.68 -0.27
N ASP A 405 -28.66 -4.63 0.12
CA ASP A 405 -29.67 -3.95 -0.68
C ASP A 405 -30.72 -4.93 -1.25
N ASP A 406 -30.68 -5.22 -2.55
CA ASP A 406 -31.64 -6.11 -3.23
C ASP A 406 -31.06 -7.52 -3.53
N ASP A 407 -29.86 -7.85 -3.01
CA ASP A 407 -29.13 -9.10 -3.25
C ASP A 407 -28.69 -9.77 -1.94
N PRO A 408 -29.62 -10.30 -1.11
CA PRO A 408 -29.31 -10.80 0.23
C PRO A 408 -28.26 -11.90 0.25
N ARG A 409 -27.40 -11.89 1.27
CA ARG A 409 -26.31 -12.85 1.46
C ARG A 409 -26.20 -13.32 2.90
N SER A 410 -25.57 -14.46 3.11
CA SER A 410 -25.09 -14.84 4.43
C SER A 410 -23.83 -14.06 4.79
N PHE A 411 -23.55 -13.90 6.08
CA PHE A 411 -22.31 -13.27 6.54
C PHE A 411 -21.08 -13.99 5.98
N ARG A 412 -21.12 -15.33 5.91
CA ARG A 412 -20.07 -16.16 5.29
C ARG A 412 -19.72 -15.73 3.86
N GLU A 413 -20.68 -15.25 3.09
CA GLU A 413 -20.51 -14.85 1.70
C GLU A 413 -20.04 -13.40 1.53
N ALA A 414 -19.96 -12.60 2.59
CA ALA A 414 -19.50 -11.20 2.52
C ALA A 414 -18.58 -10.79 3.69
N HIS A 415 -18.15 -11.74 4.51
CA HIS A 415 -17.35 -11.55 5.72
C HIS A 415 -16.17 -10.58 5.51
N ASN A 416 -15.32 -10.88 4.51
CA ASN A 416 -14.13 -10.06 4.29
C ASN A 416 -14.45 -8.64 3.81
N TYR A 417 -15.64 -8.40 3.26
CA TYR A 417 -16.06 -7.08 2.77
C TYR A 417 -16.58 -6.17 3.90
N TYR A 418 -16.98 -6.72 5.05
CA TYR A 418 -17.58 -5.95 6.15
C TYR A 418 -16.74 -4.71 6.55
N GLY A 419 -15.44 -4.89 6.78
CA GLY A 419 -14.53 -3.80 7.13
C GLY A 419 -14.40 -2.74 6.03
N SER A 420 -14.34 -3.15 4.76
CA SER A 420 -14.33 -2.22 3.63
C SER A 420 -15.65 -1.43 3.49
N ALA A 421 -16.78 -2.05 3.84
CA ALA A 421 -18.07 -1.39 3.82
C ALA A 421 -18.20 -0.34 4.95
N MET A 422 -17.65 -0.63 6.13
CA MET A 422 -17.53 0.35 7.22
C MET A 422 -16.62 1.52 6.84
N ALA A 423 -15.44 1.25 6.27
CA ALA A 423 -14.53 2.29 5.79
C ALA A 423 -15.15 3.16 4.68
N THR A 424 -15.98 2.55 3.83
CA THR A 424 -16.79 3.27 2.83
C THR A 424 -17.75 4.25 3.51
N ALA A 425 -18.42 3.85 4.59
CA ALA A 425 -19.31 4.74 5.35
C ALA A 425 -18.54 5.90 6.00
N ALA A 426 -17.37 5.65 6.58
CA ALA A 426 -16.51 6.71 7.13
C ALA A 426 -16.07 7.71 6.05
N ARG A 427 -15.71 7.22 4.85
CA ARG A 427 -15.38 8.09 3.72
C ARG A 427 -16.57 8.91 3.24
N GLN A 428 -17.76 8.30 3.11
CA GLN A 428 -19.00 9.00 2.75
C GLN A 428 -19.32 10.11 3.76
N ALA A 429 -19.00 9.90 5.03
CA ALA A 429 -19.15 10.91 6.06
C ALA A 429 -18.30 12.16 5.78
N PHE A 430 -17.03 11.99 5.40
CA PHE A 430 -16.17 13.10 4.97
C PHE A 430 -16.71 13.80 3.73
N GLU A 431 -17.13 13.04 2.73
CA GLU A 431 -17.66 13.60 1.48
C GLU A 431 -18.94 14.40 1.71
N ALA A 432 -19.78 14.00 2.69
CA ALA A 432 -20.97 14.74 3.09
C ALA A 432 -20.66 15.99 3.94
N HIS A 433 -19.77 15.86 4.94
CA HIS A 433 -19.45 16.95 5.88
C HIS A 433 -18.50 18.00 5.28
N SER A 434 -17.53 17.56 4.47
CA SER A 434 -16.47 18.40 3.90
C SER A 434 -16.18 18.00 2.44
N PRO A 435 -17.11 18.20 1.50
CA PRO A 435 -17.03 17.70 0.12
C PRO A 435 -15.80 18.16 -0.67
N LYS A 436 -15.21 19.30 -0.26
CA LYS A 436 -14.00 19.83 -0.90
C LYS A 436 -12.71 19.26 -0.33
N LYS A 437 -12.71 18.68 0.87
CA LYS A 437 -11.49 18.16 1.51
C LYS A 437 -11.27 16.69 1.19
N ARG A 438 -10.02 16.25 1.23
CA ARG A 438 -9.67 14.84 1.13
C ARG A 438 -10.01 14.13 2.43
N ALA A 439 -10.64 12.97 2.33
CA ALA A 439 -10.89 12.10 3.46
C ALA A 439 -9.60 11.38 3.89
N PHE A 440 -9.37 11.27 5.20
CA PHE A 440 -8.42 10.32 5.76
C PHE A 440 -9.17 9.26 6.57
N VAL A 441 -9.13 8.03 6.07
CA VAL A 441 -9.66 6.84 6.75
C VAL A 441 -8.51 5.84 6.87
N LEU A 442 -8.36 5.26 8.04
CA LEU A 442 -7.44 4.17 8.36
C LEU A 442 -8.27 2.97 8.83
N THR A 443 -8.08 1.77 8.26
CA THR A 443 -8.88 0.58 8.60
C THR A 443 -8.00 -0.62 8.91
N ARG A 444 -8.45 -1.48 9.84
CA ARG A 444 -7.74 -2.74 10.17
C ARG A 444 -8.07 -3.79 9.14
N ALA A 445 -9.37 -3.99 8.93
CA ALA A 445 -9.88 -5.02 8.05
C ALA A 445 -10.31 -4.48 6.70
N GLY A 446 -10.26 -5.35 5.70
CA GLY A 446 -10.72 -5.04 4.35
C GLY A 446 -10.67 -6.21 3.38
N TYR A 447 -11.22 -5.98 2.20
CA TYR A 447 -11.20 -6.85 1.03
C TYR A 447 -10.52 -6.15 -0.15
N ALA A 448 -10.27 -6.88 -1.24
CA ALA A 448 -9.80 -6.31 -2.50
C ALA A 448 -10.64 -5.07 -2.90
N GLY A 449 -9.97 -3.95 -3.19
CA GLY A 449 -10.63 -2.66 -3.47
C GLY A 449 -10.67 -1.69 -2.29
N VAL A 450 -10.25 -2.09 -1.08
CA VAL A 450 -10.20 -1.23 0.12
C VAL A 450 -9.40 0.06 -0.10
N GLN A 451 -8.39 0.03 -0.97
CA GLN A 451 -7.55 1.19 -1.29
C GLN A 451 -8.35 2.39 -1.84
N ARG A 452 -9.54 2.17 -2.40
CA ARG A 452 -10.40 3.25 -2.91
C ARG A 452 -10.92 4.13 -1.78
N VAL A 453 -10.99 3.60 -0.56
CA VAL A 453 -11.67 4.26 0.55
C VAL A 453 -10.79 4.48 1.78
N SER A 454 -9.70 3.73 1.95
CA SER A 454 -8.90 3.76 3.19
C SER A 454 -7.43 3.42 2.98
N ALA A 455 -6.58 3.97 3.87
CA ALA A 455 -5.28 3.42 4.21
C ALA A 455 -5.44 2.19 5.13
N VAL A 456 -4.40 1.36 5.25
CA VAL A 456 -4.41 0.15 6.10
C VAL A 456 -3.20 0.15 7.03
N TRP A 457 -3.35 -0.33 8.27
CA TRP A 457 -2.21 -0.69 9.11
C TRP A 457 -2.22 -2.19 9.40
N THR A 458 -1.06 -2.77 9.70
CA THR A 458 -0.90 -4.22 9.86
C THR A 458 -1.36 -4.79 11.21
N GLY A 459 -2.33 -4.14 11.87
CA GLY A 459 -2.85 -4.53 13.17
C GLY A 459 -1.81 -4.66 14.28
N ASP A 460 -2.14 -5.48 15.28
CA ASP A 460 -1.47 -5.54 16.59
C ASP A 460 -0.11 -6.29 16.56
N ASN A 461 0.93 -5.73 15.93
CA ASN A 461 2.28 -6.29 16.00
C ASN A 461 2.88 -6.23 17.43
N ALA A 462 3.76 -7.17 17.76
CA ALA A 462 4.51 -7.14 19.02
C ALA A 462 5.82 -6.34 18.90
N SER A 463 6.28 -5.78 20.02
CA SER A 463 7.59 -5.16 20.19
C SER A 463 8.73 -6.20 20.18
N THR A 464 8.92 -6.89 19.05
CA THR A 464 10.02 -7.85 18.84
C THR A 464 10.75 -7.62 17.53
N TRP A 465 11.99 -8.14 17.43
CA TRP A 465 12.82 -8.03 16.22
C TRP A 465 12.23 -8.83 15.05
N GLU A 466 11.57 -9.94 15.35
CA GLU A 466 10.89 -10.77 14.36
C GLU A 466 9.73 -10.02 13.71
N HIS A 467 8.96 -9.25 14.49
CA HIS A 467 7.88 -8.42 13.95
C HIS A 467 8.41 -7.21 13.17
N LEU A 468 9.52 -6.60 13.61
CA LEU A 468 10.21 -5.59 12.81
C LEU A 468 10.62 -6.16 11.44
N ALA A 469 11.29 -7.32 11.42
CA ALA A 469 11.71 -7.97 10.18
C ALA A 469 10.51 -8.34 9.28
N MET A 470 9.47 -8.93 9.85
CA MET A 470 8.27 -9.37 9.12
C MET A 470 7.41 -8.20 8.62
N SER A 471 7.46 -7.02 9.25
CA SER A 471 6.68 -5.87 8.81
C SER A 471 6.99 -5.45 7.37
N ILE A 472 8.24 -5.63 6.92
CA ILE A 472 8.70 -5.28 5.57
C ILE A 472 7.97 -6.10 4.50
N PRO A 473 8.07 -7.45 4.48
CA PRO A 473 7.37 -8.26 3.47
C PRO A 473 5.85 -8.17 3.59
N MET A 474 5.29 -7.92 4.77
CA MET A 474 3.84 -7.66 4.93
C MET A 474 3.40 -6.40 4.19
N MET A 475 4.08 -5.27 4.42
CA MET A 475 3.76 -3.99 3.77
C MET A 475 4.00 -4.06 2.26
N VAL A 476 5.07 -4.71 1.81
CA VAL A 476 5.37 -4.90 0.39
C VAL A 476 4.27 -5.73 -0.32
N ASN A 477 3.83 -6.83 0.28
CA ASN A 477 2.77 -7.67 -0.29
C ASN A 477 1.41 -6.97 -0.32
N LEU A 478 1.09 -6.14 0.68
CA LEU A 478 -0.08 -5.25 0.65
C LEU A 478 0.00 -4.24 -0.51
N GLY A 479 1.18 -3.65 -0.72
CA GLY A 479 1.46 -2.77 -1.86
C GLY A 479 1.24 -3.44 -3.21
N LEU A 480 1.80 -4.64 -3.42
CA LEU A 480 1.56 -5.46 -4.62
C LEU A 480 0.08 -5.83 -4.81
N SER A 481 -0.66 -5.91 -3.71
CA SER A 481 -2.09 -6.21 -3.68
C SER A 481 -2.97 -4.96 -3.79
N GLY A 482 -2.41 -3.84 -4.27
CA GLY A 482 -3.13 -2.63 -4.61
C GLY A 482 -3.34 -1.63 -3.47
N VAL A 483 -2.74 -1.85 -2.28
CA VAL A 483 -2.88 -0.96 -1.12
C VAL A 483 -1.58 -0.15 -0.92
N PRO A 484 -1.47 1.06 -1.51
CA PRO A 484 -0.20 1.80 -1.51
C PRO A 484 0.10 2.53 -0.20
N ILE A 485 -0.93 2.84 0.62
CA ILE A 485 -0.77 3.56 1.89
C ILE A 485 -0.93 2.55 3.03
N VAL A 486 0.22 2.01 3.45
CA VAL A 486 0.33 0.96 4.46
C VAL A 486 1.45 1.27 5.47
N GLY A 487 1.28 0.82 6.71
CA GLY A 487 2.27 0.93 7.78
C GLY A 487 2.05 -0.10 8.90
N SER A 488 3.04 -0.26 9.78
CA SER A 488 2.92 -1.05 11.02
C SER A 488 2.89 -0.13 12.24
N ASP A 489 2.55 -0.66 13.42
CA ASP A 489 2.71 0.10 14.65
C ASP A 489 4.19 0.18 15.03
N VAL A 490 4.80 1.34 14.78
CA VAL A 490 6.23 1.54 14.98
C VAL A 490 6.58 1.46 16.46
N GLY A 491 7.50 0.55 16.78
CA GLY A 491 7.85 0.18 18.15
C GLY A 491 7.12 -1.07 18.65
N GLY A 492 6.02 -1.48 18.01
CA GLY A 492 5.17 -2.59 18.41
C GLY A 492 4.02 -2.19 19.34
N PHE A 493 2.84 -2.73 19.06
CA PHE A 493 1.64 -2.59 19.87
C PHE A 493 1.74 -3.34 21.20
N ALA A 494 1.98 -4.65 21.12
CA ALA A 494 2.06 -5.54 22.28
C ALA A 494 3.49 -5.64 22.83
N ALA A 495 3.63 -5.97 24.13
CA ALA A 495 4.91 -6.09 24.83
C ALA A 495 5.72 -4.78 24.92
N ASP A 496 6.88 -4.84 25.59
CA ASP A 496 7.73 -3.68 25.87
C ASP A 496 8.89 -3.58 24.89
N ALA A 497 8.92 -2.51 24.09
CA ALA A 497 10.07 -2.21 23.25
C ALA A 497 11.35 -1.95 24.09
N THR A 498 12.49 -2.29 23.52
CA THR A 498 13.79 -1.77 23.98
C THR A 498 14.11 -0.48 23.24
N GLY A 499 15.00 0.35 23.79
CA GLY A 499 15.41 1.59 23.10
C GLY A 499 16.08 1.33 21.75
N GLU A 500 16.86 0.25 21.63
CA GLU A 500 17.47 -0.15 20.36
C GLU A 500 16.41 -0.60 19.34
N LEU A 501 15.49 -1.47 19.75
CA LEU A 501 14.41 -1.93 18.87
C LEU A 501 13.57 -0.76 18.37
N PHE A 502 13.16 0.16 19.27
CA PHE A 502 12.40 1.34 18.90
C PHE A 502 13.16 2.22 17.89
N ALA A 503 14.43 2.50 18.14
CA ALA A 503 15.27 3.27 17.21
C ALA A 503 15.39 2.60 15.83
N ARG A 504 15.61 1.28 15.78
CA ARG A 504 15.68 0.54 14.50
C ARG A 504 14.33 0.47 13.78
N TRP A 505 13.23 0.43 14.52
CA TRP A 505 11.90 0.48 13.92
C TRP A 505 11.61 1.87 13.33
N ILE A 506 12.02 2.95 14.00
CA ILE A 506 11.94 4.31 13.47
C ILE A 506 12.80 4.44 12.19
N GLU A 507 14.03 3.92 12.21
CA GLU A 507 14.89 3.86 11.01
C GLU A 507 14.20 3.11 9.87
N ALA A 508 13.66 1.93 10.13
CA ALA A 508 12.98 1.10 9.13
C ALA A 508 11.68 1.72 8.59
N ALA A 509 10.96 2.49 9.41
CA ALA A 509 9.64 3.02 9.07
C ALA A 509 9.66 4.44 8.49
N CYS A 510 10.75 5.19 8.62
CA CYS A 510 10.76 6.63 8.31
C CYS A 510 10.44 6.99 6.86
N LEU A 511 10.55 6.05 5.91
CA LEU A 511 10.15 6.24 4.51
C LEU A 511 8.96 5.37 4.09
N THR A 512 8.38 4.57 5.00
CA THR A 512 7.20 3.74 4.71
C THR A 512 5.97 4.62 4.42
N PRO A 513 4.98 4.16 3.62
CA PRO A 513 3.89 5.02 3.17
C PRO A 513 3.07 5.65 4.31
N PHE A 514 2.83 4.91 5.39
CA PHE A 514 2.17 5.37 6.60
C PHE A 514 3.07 5.20 7.83
N PHE A 515 3.33 6.29 8.57
CA PHE A 515 4.33 6.32 9.64
C PHE A 515 3.72 6.70 11.00
N ARG A 516 3.29 5.68 11.77
CA ARG A 516 2.63 5.84 13.08
C ARG A 516 3.36 5.05 14.18
N CYS A 517 3.69 5.71 15.29
CA CYS A 517 4.02 5.02 16.53
C CYS A 517 2.74 4.71 17.31
N HIS A 518 2.60 3.48 17.80
CA HIS A 518 1.43 3.05 18.57
C HIS A 518 1.82 1.91 19.54
N SER A 519 1.20 1.88 20.72
CA SER A 519 1.47 0.90 21.78
C SER A 519 0.25 0.70 22.68
N ALA A 520 0.12 -0.47 23.30
CA ALA A 520 -0.99 -0.81 24.20
C ALA A 520 -0.89 -0.17 25.61
N ILE A 521 -2.01 -0.06 26.34
CA ILE A 521 -2.10 0.77 27.57
C ILE A 521 -1.23 0.27 28.72
N ARG A 522 -0.96 -1.04 28.73
CA ARG A 522 -0.19 -1.73 29.77
C ARG A 522 1.26 -2.01 29.39
N THR A 523 1.71 -1.53 28.24
CA THR A 523 3.13 -1.58 27.86
C THR A 523 3.80 -0.28 28.27
N ARG A 524 5.12 -0.23 28.20
CA ARG A 524 5.89 0.98 28.43
C ARG A 524 5.45 2.11 27.50
N ARG A 525 5.72 3.34 27.91
CA ARG A 525 5.56 4.54 27.10
C ARG A 525 6.59 4.54 25.96
N GLN A 526 6.13 4.79 24.74
CA GLN A 526 6.94 4.70 23.51
C GLN A 526 6.96 6.00 22.69
N GLU A 527 6.64 7.15 23.30
CA GLU A 527 6.91 8.44 22.66
C GLU A 527 8.42 8.55 22.36
N PRO A 528 8.84 9.32 21.32
CA PRO A 528 10.23 9.35 20.86
C PRO A 528 11.31 9.61 21.94
N TRP A 529 10.94 10.30 23.03
CA TRP A 529 11.83 10.59 24.18
C TRP A 529 11.80 9.56 25.30
N GLY A 530 10.93 8.54 25.23
CA GLY A 530 10.70 7.53 26.28
C GLY A 530 11.87 6.59 26.58
N PHE A 531 12.92 6.62 25.76
CA PHE A 531 14.07 5.70 25.82
C PHE A 531 15.42 6.40 26.09
N GLY A 532 15.37 7.66 26.50
CA GLY A 532 16.56 8.48 26.79
C GLY A 532 17.14 9.19 25.58
N ARG A 533 18.02 10.17 25.85
CA ARG A 533 18.47 11.17 24.86
C ARG A 533 19.06 10.59 23.58
N ARG A 534 19.83 9.50 23.67
CA ARG A 534 20.43 8.87 22.48
C ARG A 534 19.37 8.36 21.51
N ILE A 535 18.28 7.78 22.02
CA ILE A 535 17.20 7.24 21.19
C ILE A 535 16.30 8.37 20.69
N GLU A 536 16.07 9.39 21.52
CA GLU A 536 15.38 10.63 21.12
C GLU A 536 16.08 11.31 19.94
N ASP A 537 17.41 11.40 19.95
CA ASP A 537 18.18 11.99 18.85
C ASP A 537 18.07 11.19 17.55
N VAL A 538 18.07 9.85 17.63
CA VAL A 538 17.80 8.97 16.48
C VAL A 538 16.39 9.21 15.95
N ALA A 539 15.40 9.22 16.84
CA ALA A 539 14.02 9.42 16.45
C ALA A 539 13.81 10.79 15.80
N ARG A 540 14.35 11.87 16.39
CA ARG A 540 14.30 13.22 15.80
C ARG A 540 14.92 13.26 14.41
N LYS A 541 16.09 12.62 14.22
CA LYS A 541 16.79 12.55 12.93
C LYS A 541 15.91 11.92 11.85
N TYR A 542 15.39 10.72 12.10
CA TYR A 542 14.66 9.96 11.08
C TYR A 542 13.20 10.41 10.91
N ILE A 543 12.57 10.90 11.97
CA ILE A 543 11.30 11.61 11.84
C ILE A 543 11.50 12.86 10.99
N SER A 544 12.57 13.65 11.19
CA SER A 544 12.85 14.81 10.33
C SER A 544 13.18 14.41 8.88
N MET A 545 13.90 13.29 8.69
CA MET A 545 14.21 12.75 7.36
C MET A 545 12.93 12.47 6.55
N ARG A 546 11.86 11.98 7.17
CA ARG A 546 10.54 11.86 6.52
C ARG A 546 10.13 13.16 5.83
N TYR A 547 10.25 14.29 6.54
CA TYR A 547 9.82 15.59 6.05
C TYR A 547 10.74 16.15 4.98
N THR A 548 12.03 15.83 5.04
CA THR A 548 12.97 16.13 3.95
C THR A 548 12.56 15.47 2.64
N PHE A 549 12.13 14.21 2.69
CA PHE A 549 11.73 13.42 1.51
C PHE A 549 10.24 13.53 1.15
N LEU A 550 9.44 14.33 1.86
CA LEU A 550 8.01 14.46 1.56
C LEU A 550 7.71 14.87 0.12
N PRO A 551 8.45 15.76 -0.56
CA PRO A 551 8.20 16.06 -1.98
C PRO A 551 8.32 14.81 -2.88
N TYR A 552 9.31 13.95 -2.62
CA TYR A 552 9.48 12.70 -3.33
C TYR A 552 8.38 11.69 -2.99
N LEU A 553 8.11 11.46 -1.69
CA LEU A 553 7.07 10.54 -1.22
C LEU A 553 5.67 10.92 -1.69
N TYR A 554 5.37 12.22 -1.72
CA TYR A 554 4.11 12.75 -2.22
C TYR A 554 3.98 12.57 -3.74
N THR A 555 5.09 12.75 -4.47
CA THR A 555 5.15 12.40 -5.90
C THR A 555 4.92 10.90 -6.13
N LYS A 556 5.46 10.03 -5.29
CA LYS A 556 5.20 8.57 -5.37
C LYS A 556 3.78 8.18 -4.95
N THR A 557 3.16 8.97 -4.08
CA THR A 557 1.74 8.83 -3.77
C THR A 557 0.88 9.18 -4.97
N PHE A 558 1.25 10.23 -5.71
CA PHE A 558 0.59 10.57 -6.98
C PHE A 558 0.82 9.54 -8.08
N GLU A 559 2.01 8.94 -8.17
CA GLU A 559 2.27 7.79 -9.05
C GLU A 559 1.35 6.62 -8.68
N ALA A 560 1.24 6.26 -7.41
CA ALA A 560 0.32 5.21 -6.95
C ALA A 560 -1.16 5.53 -7.24
N HIS A 561 -1.58 6.79 -7.09
CA HIS A 561 -2.92 7.24 -7.46
C HIS A 561 -3.20 7.11 -8.96
N THR A 562 -2.21 7.42 -9.80
CA THR A 562 -2.39 7.50 -11.25
C THR A 562 -2.14 6.19 -11.98
N THR A 563 -1.23 5.33 -11.51
CA THR A 563 -0.89 4.06 -12.17
C THR A 563 -1.28 2.85 -11.34
N GLY A 564 -1.33 2.98 -10.01
CA GLY A 564 -1.55 1.88 -9.08
C GLY A 564 -0.27 1.17 -8.64
N THR A 565 0.89 1.57 -9.17
CA THR A 565 2.19 1.09 -8.70
C THR A 565 2.40 1.47 -7.23
N PRO A 566 2.79 0.55 -6.34
CA PRO A 566 2.95 0.85 -4.92
C PRO A 566 4.10 1.83 -4.63
N ILE A 567 4.03 2.52 -3.49
CA ILE A 567 5.08 3.44 -3.04
C ILE A 567 6.30 2.65 -2.54
N MET A 568 6.05 1.67 -1.67
CA MET A 568 7.03 0.70 -1.16
C MET A 568 7.00 -0.55 -2.04
N ARG A 569 8.13 -0.93 -2.63
CA ARG A 569 8.20 -1.93 -3.69
C ARG A 569 9.22 -3.02 -3.36
N PRO A 570 8.98 -4.28 -3.75
CA PRO A 570 10.05 -5.28 -3.75
C PRO A 570 11.05 -4.92 -4.84
N LEU A 571 12.30 -5.38 -4.71
CA LEU A 571 13.34 -5.10 -5.70
C LEU A 571 12.95 -5.63 -7.10
N PHE A 572 12.33 -6.80 -7.20
CA PHE A 572 11.92 -7.39 -8.49
C PHE A 572 10.92 -6.53 -9.28
N LEU A 573 10.20 -5.60 -8.64
CA LEU A 573 9.28 -4.71 -9.35
C LEU A 573 10.02 -3.67 -10.20
N GLU A 574 11.25 -3.32 -9.79
CA GLU A 574 12.16 -2.43 -10.50
C GLU A 574 13.20 -3.18 -11.34
N PHE A 575 13.48 -4.45 -10.98
CA PHE A 575 14.49 -5.31 -11.59
C PHE A 575 13.90 -6.71 -11.93
N PRO A 576 12.89 -6.79 -12.81
CA PRO A 576 12.12 -8.02 -13.03
C PRO A 576 12.92 -9.15 -13.70
N ASP A 577 14.04 -8.83 -14.33
CA ASP A 577 14.94 -9.77 -15.02
C ASP A 577 16.04 -10.31 -14.09
N ASP A 578 16.11 -9.83 -12.85
CA ASP A 578 17.13 -10.24 -11.89
C ASP A 578 16.55 -11.23 -10.85
N PRO A 579 16.83 -12.53 -10.97
CA PRO A 579 16.31 -13.54 -10.06
C PRO A 579 16.85 -13.37 -8.63
N GLY A 580 17.96 -12.66 -8.43
CA GLY A 580 18.50 -12.35 -7.10
C GLY A 580 17.56 -11.51 -6.23
N THR A 581 16.58 -10.87 -6.85
CA THR A 581 15.62 -9.99 -6.16
C THR A 581 14.37 -10.68 -5.63
N LEU A 582 14.15 -11.96 -5.97
CA LEU A 582 12.91 -12.68 -5.65
C LEU A 582 12.79 -13.07 -4.17
N ASP A 583 13.92 -13.24 -3.46
CA ASP A 583 13.95 -13.70 -2.05
C ASP A 583 14.52 -12.65 -1.08
N ILE A 584 14.48 -11.37 -1.46
CA ILE A 584 14.93 -10.27 -0.60
C ILE A 584 13.78 -9.84 0.33
N ASN A 585 13.94 -10.12 1.61
CA ASN A 585 12.88 -9.96 2.62
C ASN A 585 13.07 -8.74 3.53
N ASP A 586 14.27 -8.18 3.59
CA ASP A 586 14.64 -7.12 4.54
C ASP A 586 15.25 -5.89 3.85
N GLU A 587 15.02 -5.75 2.55
CA GLU A 587 15.33 -4.58 1.74
C GLU A 587 14.13 -4.24 0.87
N TYR A 588 13.91 -2.96 0.62
CA TYR A 588 12.80 -2.50 -0.20
C TYR A 588 13.14 -1.22 -0.94
N MET A 589 12.43 -0.98 -2.04
CA MET A 589 12.51 0.25 -2.79
C MET A 589 11.42 1.23 -2.35
N ILE A 590 11.73 2.53 -2.31
CA ILE A 590 10.75 3.61 -2.28
C ILE A 590 10.76 4.30 -3.64
N GLY A 591 9.67 4.14 -4.39
CA GLY A 591 9.65 4.48 -5.80
C GLY A 591 10.69 3.67 -6.58
N HIS A 592 11.16 4.21 -7.70
CA HIS A 592 12.20 3.57 -8.52
C HIS A 592 13.64 3.85 -8.04
N ALA A 593 13.81 4.80 -7.11
CA ALA A 593 15.11 5.45 -6.91
C ALA A 593 15.82 5.10 -5.60
N MET A 594 15.11 4.78 -4.52
CA MET A 594 15.73 4.66 -3.18
C MET A 594 15.62 3.22 -2.66
N LEU A 595 16.75 2.56 -2.40
CA LEU A 595 16.82 1.25 -1.73
C LEU A 595 17.09 1.47 -0.24
N VAL A 596 16.20 0.94 0.60
CA VAL A 596 16.28 1.01 2.06
C VAL A 596 16.59 -0.38 2.62
N ALA A 597 17.66 -0.50 3.41
CA ALA A 597 18.10 -1.76 4.01
C ALA A 597 18.26 -1.60 5.54
N PRO A 598 17.17 -1.61 6.32
CA PRO A 598 17.22 -1.36 7.77
C PRO A 598 17.85 -2.51 8.56
N ILE A 599 18.38 -2.22 9.76
CA ILE A 599 18.82 -3.29 10.67
C ILE A 599 17.60 -3.92 11.36
N VAL A 600 17.40 -5.22 11.13
CA VAL A 600 16.27 -5.99 11.68
C VAL A 600 16.71 -7.08 12.67
N ARG A 601 17.95 -6.99 13.18
CA ARG A 601 18.52 -7.94 14.17
C ARG A 601 19.17 -7.20 15.34
N PRO A 602 19.04 -7.70 16.59
CA PRO A 602 19.59 -7.04 17.78
C PRO A 602 21.11 -6.95 17.75
N GLY A 603 21.65 -5.81 18.17
CA GLY A 603 23.08 -5.57 18.32
C GLY A 603 23.87 -5.44 17.02
N ALA A 604 23.22 -5.62 15.85
CA ALA A 604 23.89 -5.51 14.57
C ALA A 604 24.28 -4.05 14.26
N ARG A 605 25.50 -3.89 13.76
CA ARG A 605 26.11 -2.59 13.42
C ARG A 605 26.59 -2.52 11.97
N ALA A 606 26.37 -3.58 11.22
CA ALA A 606 26.58 -3.70 9.79
C ALA A 606 25.65 -4.80 9.28
N ARG A 607 25.34 -4.79 7.99
CA ARG A 607 24.58 -5.87 7.34
C ARG A 607 25.04 -6.05 5.91
N GLU A 608 24.81 -7.26 5.40
CA GLU A 608 24.86 -7.48 3.96
C GLU A 608 23.69 -6.73 3.30
N VAL A 609 23.98 -6.13 2.14
CA VAL A 609 23.00 -5.45 1.28
C VAL A 609 23.17 -5.93 -0.14
N TYR A 610 22.10 -6.37 -0.78
CA TYR A 610 22.10 -6.64 -2.21
C TYR A 610 21.84 -5.37 -3.00
N LEU A 611 22.75 -5.01 -3.90
CA LEU A 611 22.57 -3.91 -4.84
C LEU A 611 22.25 -4.51 -6.22
N PRO A 612 21.01 -4.36 -6.75
CA PRO A 612 20.65 -4.84 -8.09
C PRO A 612 21.47 -4.19 -9.21
N PRO A 613 21.45 -4.73 -10.44
CA PRO A 613 22.18 -4.19 -11.58
C PRO A 613 22.02 -2.66 -11.79
N GLY A 614 23.14 -1.99 -12.05
CA GLY A 614 23.23 -0.53 -12.21
C GLY A 614 24.06 0.13 -11.11
N GLY A 615 24.22 1.45 -11.19
CA GLY A 615 24.97 2.23 -10.20
C GLY A 615 24.14 2.60 -8.98
N TRP A 616 24.78 2.70 -7.81
CA TRP A 616 24.13 3.08 -6.55
C TRP A 616 25.00 4.02 -5.73
N PHE A 617 24.41 5.08 -5.19
CA PHE A 617 25.07 6.02 -4.29
C PHE A 617 24.56 5.83 -2.87
N GLU A 618 25.45 5.62 -1.90
CA GLU A 618 25.05 5.68 -0.49
C GLU A 618 24.67 7.12 -0.12
N TRP A 619 23.45 7.33 0.39
CA TRP A 619 22.89 8.65 0.67
C TRP A 619 23.73 9.47 1.67
N SER A 620 24.26 8.82 2.71
CA SER A 620 24.99 9.48 3.80
C SER A 620 26.40 9.93 3.42
N THR A 621 27.08 9.18 2.55
CA THR A 621 28.51 9.37 2.25
C THR A 621 28.76 9.84 0.82
N GLY A 622 27.79 9.64 -0.07
CA GLY A 622 27.95 9.82 -1.51
C GLY A 622 28.79 8.73 -2.17
N VAL A 623 29.22 7.67 -1.47
CA VAL A 623 30.04 6.60 -2.08
C VAL A 623 29.25 5.89 -3.17
N TYR A 624 29.89 5.70 -4.33
CA TYR A 624 29.32 4.97 -5.47
C TYR A 624 29.69 3.48 -5.41
N TYR A 625 28.71 2.63 -5.66
CA TYR A 625 28.83 1.19 -5.82
C TYR A 625 28.30 0.77 -7.18
N GLU A 626 29.02 -0.15 -7.83
CA GLU A 626 28.49 -0.88 -8.97
C GLU A 626 27.63 -2.03 -8.46
N GLY A 627 26.42 -2.15 -9.00
CA GLY A 627 25.43 -3.14 -8.58
C GLY A 627 25.66 -4.54 -9.16
N ALA A 628 24.60 -5.34 -9.14
CA ALA A 628 24.65 -6.79 -9.31
C ALA A 628 25.61 -7.47 -8.31
N THR A 629 25.65 -6.97 -7.07
CA THR A 629 26.61 -7.41 -6.05
C THR A 629 26.05 -7.33 -4.63
N HIS A 630 26.70 -8.00 -3.70
CA HIS A 630 26.47 -7.84 -2.27
C HIS A 630 27.58 -6.99 -1.66
N ILE A 631 27.21 -6.07 -0.78
CA ILE A 631 28.15 -5.26 0.01
C ILE A 631 27.91 -5.46 1.50
N LEU A 632 28.95 -5.25 2.30
CA LEU A 632 28.81 -5.11 3.76
C LEU A 632 28.65 -3.63 4.09
N ALA A 633 27.43 -3.20 4.39
CA ALA A 633 27.12 -1.80 4.72
C ALA A 633 27.28 -1.56 6.23
N ASP A 634 28.02 -0.50 6.60
CA ASP A 634 28.09 -0.02 7.97
C ASP A 634 26.75 0.58 8.40
N ALA A 635 26.23 0.11 9.53
CA ALA A 635 24.92 0.46 10.04
C ALA A 635 24.91 0.58 11.58
N PRO A 636 25.80 1.36 12.21
CA PRO A 636 25.69 1.62 13.65
C PRO A 636 24.33 2.27 13.96
N LEU A 637 23.89 2.22 15.22
CA LEU A 637 22.68 2.92 15.65
C LEU A 637 22.78 4.40 15.25
N SER A 638 21.73 4.96 14.63
CA SER A 638 21.70 6.29 13.95
C SER A 638 22.20 6.32 12.50
N SER A 639 22.57 5.18 11.91
CA SER A 639 22.94 5.05 10.51
C SER A 639 22.09 3.96 9.85
N LEU A 640 21.31 4.38 8.85
CA LEU A 640 20.42 3.54 8.07
C LEU A 640 21.07 3.37 6.70
N PRO A 641 21.44 2.15 6.28
CA PRO A 641 21.85 1.89 4.91
C PRO A 641 20.73 2.31 3.94
N LEU A 642 21.01 3.37 3.19
CA LEU A 642 20.10 4.01 2.25
C LEU A 642 20.87 4.32 0.98
N PHE A 643 20.44 3.76 -0.14
CA PHE A 643 21.11 3.89 -1.42
C PHE A 643 20.20 4.52 -2.45
N VAL A 644 20.73 5.41 -3.27
CA VAL A 644 20.02 6.05 -4.39
C VAL A 644 20.55 5.49 -5.69
N ARG A 645 19.65 4.98 -6.51
CA ARG A 645 19.95 4.46 -7.85
C ARG A 645 20.52 5.58 -8.72
N ALA A 646 21.67 5.35 -9.31
CA ALA A 646 22.25 6.25 -10.29
C ALA A 646 21.29 6.41 -11.49
N GLY A 647 21.17 7.63 -12.00
CA GLY A 647 20.11 8.03 -12.93
C GLY A 647 18.94 8.78 -12.28
N SER A 648 18.95 8.99 -10.96
CA SER A 648 17.80 9.58 -10.25
C SER A 648 18.01 11.05 -9.89
N ILE A 649 16.93 11.83 -9.96
CA ILE A 649 16.83 13.18 -9.39
C ILE A 649 15.76 13.17 -8.29
N ILE A 650 16.17 13.42 -7.05
CA ILE A 650 15.30 13.35 -5.87
C ILE A 650 14.97 14.76 -5.37
N PRO A 651 13.69 15.18 -5.40
CA PRO A 651 13.28 16.44 -4.82
C PRO A 651 13.19 16.35 -3.29
N THR A 652 13.88 17.26 -2.60
CA THR A 652 13.93 17.39 -1.16
C THR A 652 13.68 18.83 -0.70
N VAL A 653 13.29 18.97 0.57
CA VAL A 653 13.12 20.27 1.25
C VAL A 653 13.79 20.23 2.62
N ALA A 654 14.03 21.41 3.20
CA ALA A 654 14.39 21.47 4.61
C ALA A 654 13.23 20.93 5.47
N PRO A 655 13.50 20.09 6.49
CA PRO A 655 12.44 19.55 7.32
C PRO A 655 11.80 20.66 8.17
N ALA A 656 10.53 20.48 8.52
CA ALA A 656 9.78 21.36 9.39
C ALA A 656 9.02 20.55 10.45
N GLY A 657 8.47 21.22 11.47
CA GLY A 657 7.77 20.56 12.57
C GLY A 657 6.40 19.94 12.22
N ALA A 658 5.87 20.22 11.03
CA ALA A 658 4.62 19.68 10.48
C ALA A 658 4.61 19.88 8.96
N VAL A 659 3.78 19.13 8.22
CA VAL A 659 3.70 19.24 6.74
C VAL A 659 3.27 20.63 6.30
N SER A 660 2.32 21.25 7.00
CA SER A 660 1.83 22.62 6.71
C SER A 660 2.90 23.71 6.81
N ARG A 661 4.05 23.41 7.46
CA ARG A 661 5.16 24.34 7.65
C ARG A 661 6.30 24.13 6.64
N LEU A 662 6.18 23.16 5.73
CA LEU A 662 7.19 22.95 4.69
C LEU A 662 7.19 24.11 3.71
N SER A 663 8.36 24.70 3.52
CA SER A 663 8.55 25.71 2.48
C SER A 663 8.85 25.03 1.16
N HIS A 664 7.93 25.15 0.21
CA HIS A 664 8.13 24.71 -1.16
C HIS A 664 8.74 25.80 -2.06
N LYS A 665 9.07 27.00 -1.52
CA LYS A 665 9.69 28.09 -2.28
C LYS A 665 11.02 27.70 -2.89
N THR A 666 11.81 26.90 -2.17
CA THR A 666 13.07 26.34 -2.66
C THR A 666 12.99 24.84 -2.58
N ILE A 667 13.07 24.17 -3.73
CA ILE A 667 13.22 22.72 -3.81
C ILE A 667 14.69 22.40 -4.08
N THR A 668 15.26 21.54 -3.25
CA THR A 668 16.58 20.95 -3.54
C THR A 668 16.39 19.74 -4.42
N LEU A 669 17.13 19.64 -5.51
CA LEU A 669 17.15 18.48 -6.40
C LEU A 669 18.51 17.79 -6.19
N ASP A 670 18.51 16.69 -5.45
CA ASP A 670 19.67 15.82 -5.32
C ASP A 670 19.77 14.95 -6.57
N VAL A 671 20.75 15.26 -7.42
CA VAL A 671 20.95 14.66 -8.74
C VAL A 671 22.08 13.65 -8.66
N PHE A 672 21.79 12.39 -8.98
CA PHE A 672 22.73 11.27 -8.95
C PHE A 672 22.98 10.75 -10.38
N PRO A 673 23.94 11.30 -11.12
CA PRO A 673 24.24 10.86 -12.49
C PRO A 673 24.60 9.38 -12.60
N ARG A 674 24.10 8.68 -13.62
CA ARG A 674 24.67 7.40 -14.04
C ARG A 674 26.02 7.61 -14.71
N ARG A 675 26.94 6.65 -14.52
CA ARG A 675 28.19 6.61 -15.28
C ARG A 675 27.89 6.21 -16.72
N ARG A 676 28.68 6.74 -17.66
CA ARG A 676 28.62 6.34 -19.06
C ARG A 676 29.43 5.09 -19.34
N GLU A 677 28.97 4.31 -20.31
CA GLU A 677 29.83 3.37 -21.01
C GLU A 677 30.72 4.12 -22.02
N ALA A 678 31.88 3.55 -22.35
CA ALA A 678 32.95 4.27 -23.06
C ALA A 678 32.58 4.72 -24.49
N ASP A 679 31.55 4.13 -25.09
CA ASP A 679 31.07 4.37 -26.45
C ASP A 679 29.79 5.22 -26.53
N GLU A 680 29.18 5.57 -25.38
CA GLU A 680 27.99 6.41 -25.34
C GLU A 680 28.32 7.89 -25.64
N THR A 681 27.71 8.45 -26.68
CA THR A 681 27.82 9.88 -27.03
C THR A 681 26.49 10.60 -26.81
N GLY A 682 26.44 11.53 -25.84
CA GLY A 682 25.20 12.22 -25.51
C GLY A 682 24.21 11.38 -24.70
N GLY A 683 23.13 12.00 -24.22
CA GLY A 683 22.00 11.32 -23.60
C GLY A 683 21.76 11.66 -22.14
N THR A 684 20.54 11.34 -21.70
CA THR A 684 20.07 11.56 -20.32
C THR A 684 20.76 10.60 -19.37
N ILE A 685 21.35 11.16 -18.33
CA ILE A 685 22.11 10.46 -17.29
C ILE A 685 21.49 10.63 -15.91
N ALA A 686 20.48 11.49 -15.75
CA ALA A 686 19.58 11.46 -14.61
C ALA A 686 18.23 12.09 -14.95
N GLU A 687 17.15 11.59 -14.36
CA GLU A 687 15.80 12.13 -14.50
C GLU A 687 15.03 12.14 -13.19
N GLY A 688 14.02 12.99 -13.10
CA GLY A 688 13.12 13.02 -11.96
C GLY A 688 11.86 13.82 -12.21
N THR A 689 10.93 13.71 -11.29
CA THR A 689 9.62 14.37 -11.34
C THR A 689 9.27 14.93 -9.97
N LEU A 690 8.58 16.06 -9.96
CA LEU A 690 7.98 16.65 -8.77
C LEU A 690 6.50 16.93 -9.03
N TYR A 691 5.64 16.32 -8.22
CA TYR A 691 4.22 16.61 -8.16
C TYR A 691 3.91 17.61 -7.06
N GLN A 692 3.04 18.58 -7.35
CA GLN A 692 2.53 19.57 -6.40
C GLN A 692 1.05 19.86 -6.62
N ASP A 693 0.32 20.04 -5.54
CA ASP A 693 -1.05 20.56 -5.47
C ASP A 693 -1.22 21.25 -4.11
N ASP A 694 -2.47 21.53 -3.69
CA ASP A 694 -2.73 22.16 -2.39
C ASP A 694 -2.60 21.22 -1.17
N GLY A 695 -2.42 19.91 -1.38
CA GLY A 695 -2.30 18.92 -0.32
C GLY A 695 -3.54 18.65 0.54
N GLU A 696 -4.67 19.33 0.31
CA GLU A 696 -5.79 19.36 1.27
C GLU A 696 -7.14 19.11 0.60
N THR A 697 -7.34 19.61 -0.62
CA THR A 697 -8.65 19.57 -1.30
C THR A 697 -8.69 18.56 -2.44
N ASN A 698 -9.89 18.23 -2.90
CA ASN A 698 -10.12 17.37 -4.05
C ASN A 698 -9.90 18.09 -5.40
N ASP A 699 -9.44 19.35 -5.40
CA ASP A 699 -9.21 20.13 -6.63
C ASP A 699 -8.18 19.49 -7.58
N TYR A 700 -7.32 18.59 -7.08
CA TYR A 700 -6.40 17.81 -7.92
C TYR A 700 -7.11 16.87 -8.91
N LEU A 701 -8.35 16.45 -8.59
CA LEU A 701 -9.20 15.66 -9.49
C LEU A 701 -9.68 16.49 -10.69
N ASP A 702 -9.84 17.79 -10.50
CA ASP A 702 -10.15 18.76 -11.57
C ASP A 702 -8.89 19.23 -12.32
N GLY A 703 -7.76 18.58 -12.06
CA GLY A 703 -6.48 18.89 -12.68
C GLY A 703 -5.76 20.09 -12.10
N LYS A 704 -6.22 20.70 -10.98
CA LYS A 704 -5.50 21.79 -10.28
C LYS A 704 -4.27 21.27 -9.55
N ARG A 705 -3.29 20.88 -10.35
CA ARG A 705 -2.02 20.31 -9.94
C ARG A 705 -0.91 20.80 -10.85
N ARG A 706 0.32 20.57 -10.43
CA ARG A 706 1.54 20.90 -11.14
C ARG A 706 2.46 19.70 -11.15
N VAL A 707 2.93 19.33 -12.34
CA VAL A 707 3.93 18.27 -12.53
C VAL A 707 5.14 18.88 -13.23
N MET A 708 6.28 18.85 -12.55
CA MET A 708 7.56 19.29 -13.08
C MET A 708 8.42 18.07 -13.39
N THR A 709 9.05 18.07 -14.56
CA THR A 709 9.99 17.05 -15.01
C THR A 709 11.39 17.64 -15.09
N PHE A 710 12.39 16.86 -14.73
CA PHE A 710 13.80 17.24 -14.72
C PHE A 710 14.61 16.20 -15.47
N ALA A 711 15.59 16.65 -16.25
CA ALA A 711 16.54 15.77 -16.91
C ALA A 711 17.93 16.40 -16.91
N LEU A 712 18.94 15.61 -16.60
CA LEU A 712 20.35 15.95 -16.77
C LEU A 712 20.90 15.13 -17.94
N ASP A 713 21.31 15.83 -18.99
CA ASP A 713 22.00 15.23 -20.13
C ASP A 713 23.51 15.45 -19.99
N ASP A 714 24.30 14.43 -20.31
CA ASP A 714 25.74 14.61 -20.53
C ASP A 714 25.98 14.95 -22.00
N THR A 715 26.83 15.94 -22.26
CA THR A 715 27.08 16.49 -23.59
C THR A 715 28.58 16.51 -23.86
N PRO A 716 29.03 16.59 -25.14
CA PRO A 716 30.46 16.69 -25.45
C PRO A 716 31.18 17.87 -24.78
N THR A 717 30.45 18.89 -24.35
CA THR A 717 31.00 20.15 -23.79
C THR A 717 30.75 20.33 -22.29
N GLY A 718 30.16 19.33 -21.60
CA GLY A 718 29.77 19.44 -20.19
C GLY A 718 28.40 18.79 -19.94
N LEU A 719 27.65 19.27 -18.97
CA LEU A 719 26.30 18.81 -18.67
C LEU A 719 25.25 19.82 -19.12
N LYS A 720 24.03 19.35 -19.34
CA LYS A 720 22.87 20.18 -19.64
C LYS A 720 21.70 19.72 -18.79
N PHE A 721 21.31 20.54 -17.82
CA PHE A 721 20.12 20.33 -17.01
C PHE A 721 18.92 21.01 -17.67
N THR A 722 17.81 20.28 -17.82
CA THR A 722 16.56 20.81 -18.34
C THR A 722 15.44 20.58 -17.34
N PHE A 723 14.55 21.55 -17.24
CA PHE A 723 13.34 21.44 -16.44
C PHE A 723 12.14 22.01 -17.19
N GLY A 724 10.99 21.40 -16.98
CA GLY A 724 9.76 21.82 -17.61
C GLY A 724 8.56 21.41 -16.77
N THR A 725 7.48 22.17 -16.91
CA THR A 725 6.22 21.85 -16.26
C THR A 725 5.24 21.32 -17.30
N THR A 726 4.73 20.10 -17.10
CA THR A 726 3.81 19.40 -18.02
C THR A 726 2.33 19.68 -17.70
N GLU A 727 2.01 20.00 -16.43
CA GLU A 727 0.67 20.38 -15.97
C GLU A 727 0.73 21.66 -15.11
N LYS A 728 -0.18 22.62 -15.32
CA LYS A 728 -0.02 24.02 -14.83
C LYS A 728 -1.25 24.67 -14.19
N ALA A 729 -2.27 23.91 -13.85
CA ALA A 729 -3.49 24.51 -13.29
C ALA A 729 -3.38 24.84 -11.79
N PHE A 730 -2.25 24.50 -11.14
CA PHE A 730 -1.91 24.94 -9.80
C PHE A 730 -0.83 26.05 -9.80
N GLU A 731 -1.03 27.05 -8.95
CA GLU A 731 -0.11 28.18 -8.80
C GLU A 731 1.28 27.67 -8.39
N ARG A 732 2.31 28.25 -8.99
CA ARG A 732 3.68 27.83 -8.73
C ARG A 732 4.09 28.28 -7.32
N THR A 733 4.31 27.31 -6.45
CA THR A 733 4.89 27.54 -5.11
C THR A 733 6.41 27.56 -5.13
N THR A 734 7.04 26.81 -6.04
CA THR A 734 8.48 26.74 -6.22
C THR A 734 9.03 27.94 -7.00
N GLU A 735 9.79 28.79 -6.32
CA GLU A 735 10.45 29.97 -6.89
C GLU A 735 11.90 29.65 -7.29
N HIS A 736 12.56 28.79 -6.52
CA HIS A 736 13.97 28.46 -6.67
C HIS A 736 14.20 26.94 -6.74
N LEU A 737 15.17 26.52 -7.56
CA LEU A 737 15.76 25.19 -7.50
C LEU A 737 17.19 25.28 -7.00
N ARG A 738 17.55 24.41 -6.06
CA ARG A 738 18.95 24.15 -5.70
C ARG A 738 19.34 22.79 -6.25
N LEU A 739 20.13 22.77 -7.31
CA LEU A 739 20.69 21.53 -7.86
C LEU A 739 21.88 21.12 -7.01
N ARG A 740 21.91 19.86 -6.55
CA ARG A 740 23.08 19.23 -5.92
C ARG A 740 23.48 18.03 -6.77
N ILE A 741 24.46 18.22 -7.65
CA ILE A 741 24.90 17.18 -8.59
C ILE A 741 26.08 16.44 -7.97
N HIS A 742 25.84 15.18 -7.61
CA HIS A 742 26.81 14.32 -6.94
C HIS A 742 27.88 13.82 -7.92
N HIS A 743 29.13 13.71 -7.45
CA HIS A 743 30.31 13.28 -8.21
C HIS A 743 30.65 14.15 -9.42
N GLU A 744 30.30 15.44 -9.36
CA GLU A 744 30.56 16.38 -10.44
C GLU A 744 31.21 17.66 -9.89
N SER A 745 32.00 18.30 -10.74
CA SER A 745 32.71 19.54 -10.43
C SER A 745 32.44 20.54 -11.53
N ILE A 746 31.68 21.58 -11.23
CA ILE A 746 31.18 22.56 -12.21
C ILE A 746 31.88 23.91 -12.02
N ALA A 747 32.45 24.42 -13.12
CA ALA A 747 33.18 25.68 -13.18
C ALA A 747 32.24 26.87 -13.43
N GLU A 748 31.38 26.73 -14.44
CA GLU A 748 30.44 27.75 -14.87
C GLU A 748 29.08 27.13 -15.19
N ALA A 749 28.03 27.89 -14.94
CA ALA A 749 26.65 27.54 -15.24
C ALA A 749 26.00 28.70 -15.97
N ASP A 750 25.42 28.41 -17.14
CA ASP A 750 24.73 29.39 -17.98
C ASP A 750 23.30 28.92 -18.20
N ALA A 751 22.32 29.76 -17.87
CA ALA A 751 20.92 29.40 -17.96
C ALA A 751 20.16 30.16 -19.07
N LYS A 752 19.23 29.47 -19.72
CA LYS A 752 18.18 30.02 -20.58
C LYS A 752 16.82 29.68 -20.00
N GLY A 753 15.98 30.67 -19.75
CA GLY A 753 14.68 30.47 -19.08
C GLY A 753 14.77 30.27 -17.57
N ALA A 754 15.93 30.58 -16.98
CA ALA A 754 16.19 30.69 -15.54
C ALA A 754 17.30 31.71 -15.31
N THR A 755 17.56 32.06 -14.04
CA THR A 755 18.71 32.89 -13.65
C THR A 755 19.57 32.14 -12.65
N VAL A 756 20.86 32.02 -12.94
CA VAL A 756 21.84 31.41 -12.02
C VAL A 756 22.18 32.43 -10.94
N GLN A 757 21.93 32.07 -9.68
CA GLN A 757 22.22 32.91 -8.51
C GLN A 757 23.62 32.62 -7.97
N SER A 758 23.98 31.34 -7.87
CA SER A 758 25.30 30.92 -7.43
C SER A 758 25.66 29.55 -8.00
N THR A 759 26.96 29.33 -8.15
CA THR A 759 27.56 28.05 -8.51
C THR A 759 28.76 27.82 -7.60
N ARG A 760 28.83 26.65 -6.97
CA ARG A 760 29.99 26.23 -6.19
C ARG A 760 30.15 24.72 -6.24
N THR A 761 31.36 24.25 -5.98
CA THR A 761 31.64 22.81 -5.80
C THR A 761 32.19 22.60 -4.40
N ILE A 762 31.60 21.68 -3.64
CA ILE A 762 32.01 21.33 -2.28
C ILE A 762 32.15 19.81 -2.23
N GLU A 763 33.35 19.32 -1.94
CA GLU A 763 33.61 17.88 -1.72
C GLU A 763 33.07 16.96 -2.82
N GLY A 764 33.19 17.38 -4.09
CA GLY A 764 32.71 16.59 -5.23
C GLY A 764 31.20 16.68 -5.49
N ILE A 765 30.50 17.60 -4.84
CA ILE A 765 29.10 17.95 -5.13
C ILE A 765 29.06 19.36 -5.72
N ALA A 766 28.54 19.48 -6.94
CA ALA A 766 28.26 20.77 -7.55
C ALA A 766 26.89 21.29 -7.09
N GLU A 767 26.88 22.47 -6.47
CA GLU A 767 25.68 23.15 -6.04
C GLU A 767 25.40 24.36 -6.93
N ILE A 768 24.21 24.40 -7.53
CA ILE A 768 23.75 25.49 -8.39
C ILE A 768 22.40 25.99 -7.89
N GLU A 769 22.31 27.27 -7.58
CA GLU A 769 21.04 27.91 -7.21
C GLU A 769 20.44 28.64 -8.41
N LEU A 770 19.17 28.36 -8.69
CA LEU A 770 18.45 28.83 -9.86
C LEU A 770 17.15 29.52 -9.45
N ASP A 771 16.92 30.72 -9.95
CA ASP A 771 15.58 31.29 -10.03
C ASP A 771 14.91 30.73 -11.28
N ILE A 772 13.83 29.99 -11.09
CA ILE A 772 13.21 29.27 -12.19
C ILE A 772 12.03 30.05 -12.77
N THR A 773 11.73 29.79 -14.05
CA THR A 773 10.45 30.14 -14.65
C THR A 773 9.57 28.88 -14.77
N GLU A 774 8.88 28.70 -15.89
CA GLU A 774 8.02 27.56 -16.19
C GLU A 774 8.76 26.42 -16.91
N ARG A 775 9.84 26.77 -17.62
CA ARG A 775 10.73 25.87 -18.32
C ARG A 775 12.10 26.53 -18.44
N GLY A 776 13.15 25.75 -18.41
CA GLY A 776 14.49 26.27 -18.59
C GLY A 776 15.50 25.19 -18.90
N GLU A 777 16.65 25.66 -19.34
CA GLU A 777 17.83 24.88 -19.67
C GLU A 777 19.02 25.55 -19.00
N VAL A 778 19.90 24.75 -18.39
CA VAL A 778 21.13 25.21 -17.76
C VAL A 778 22.27 24.37 -18.32
N THR A 779 23.17 25.01 -19.06
CA THR A 779 24.42 24.43 -19.49
C THR A 779 25.43 24.55 -18.36
N LEU A 780 26.07 23.45 -18.00
CA LEU A 780 27.01 23.36 -16.89
C LEU A 780 28.35 22.87 -17.44
N LYS A 781 29.39 23.68 -17.33
CA LYS A 781 30.72 23.28 -17.79
C LYS A 781 31.52 22.69 -16.64
N ARG A 782 32.10 21.51 -16.87
CA ARG A 782 32.96 20.86 -15.88
C ARG A 782 34.24 21.66 -15.64
N ILE A 783 34.78 21.55 -14.43
CA ILE A 783 36.16 21.99 -14.15
C ILE A 783 37.09 21.06 -14.93
N GLU A 784 37.90 21.61 -15.84
CA GLU A 784 39.01 20.88 -16.46
C GLU A 784 39.99 20.48 -15.35
N THR A 785 39.94 19.23 -14.92
CA THR A 785 40.95 18.69 -14.01
C THR A 785 41.97 17.94 -14.89
N PRO A 786 43.28 18.23 -14.80
CA PRO A 786 44.28 17.46 -15.54
C PRO A 786 44.28 16.00 -15.04
N PRO A 787 44.67 15.02 -15.88
CA PRO A 787 44.63 13.62 -15.48
C PRO A 787 45.70 13.34 -14.41
N GLU A 788 45.30 13.13 -13.16
CA GLU A 788 46.17 12.51 -12.15
C GLU A 788 45.82 11.03 -11.98
N ASN A 789 46.74 10.18 -12.43
CA ASN A 789 46.88 8.80 -12.01
C ASN A 789 47.22 8.75 -10.51
N PRO A 790 46.47 8.03 -9.66
CA PRO A 790 47.05 7.47 -8.45
C PRO A 790 47.79 6.21 -8.85
N SER A 791 49.08 6.35 -9.13
CA SER A 791 50.01 5.24 -9.22
C SER A 791 49.90 4.40 -7.95
N GLY A 792 49.62 3.10 -8.13
CA GLY A 792 49.69 2.13 -7.06
C GLY A 792 51.09 2.11 -6.43
N THR A 793 51.14 2.32 -5.13
CA THR A 793 52.24 1.79 -4.32
C THR A 793 51.97 0.32 -4.09
N ALA A 794 52.63 -0.50 -4.91
CA ALA A 794 52.98 -1.86 -4.55
C ALA A 794 53.82 -1.83 -3.26
N ILE A 795 53.39 -2.58 -2.25
CA ILE A 795 54.21 -2.91 -1.08
C ILE A 795 54.73 -4.32 -1.32
N ASP A 796 55.96 -4.42 -1.81
CA ASP A 796 56.82 -5.60 -1.65
C ASP A 796 57.79 -5.29 -0.51
N GLY A 797 57.82 -6.16 0.52
CA GLY A 797 58.70 -6.07 1.69
C GLY A 797 58.17 -6.80 2.89
#